data_AF-A0AAQ0F893-F1
#
_entry.id   AF-A0AAQ0F893-F1
#
_cell.length_a   1.000
_cell.length_b   1.000
_cell.length_c   1.000
_cell.angle_alpha   90.00
_cell.angle_beta   90.00
_cell.angle_gamma   90.00
#
_symmetry.space_group_name_H-M   'P 1'
#
loop_
_entity.id
_entity.type
_entity.pdbx_description
1 polymer ?
#
loop_
_entity_poly.entity_id
_entity_poly.type
_entity_poly.pdbx_seq_one_letter_code
_entity_poly.pdbx_strand_id
1 'polypeptide(L)'
;TSGDLTVDGAVNWASDHTLALTSQKGDVALKQAVTASGAKASVKANAAGEIRVDDNLALTGDQAHLELNAKKGHRFTRDNASATLSGRNASFSSNGEGYQVIHDVAGLRNVERDLNGRYVLGNAIDGKGAAFRSIGARRAFEGVFDGLGNTIGDLSISNPGSNAVGLFEANGGRIANLGLDRISTRAVVPYGRAPASVGTLAGYNFGTISDVKATNVAVSGAGMAIVGGLVGSNYGGSIERASVLGFVNGGNDALHVGGLAGENISFISPGADDALIRDSRADVQVVSASKGSAGGLVGDNHGVVDRSTATGIVNARGSGARVGGLVGVNNGGVINASTAAGDVRGARNASVGGLVGHNAGRVDASTFKGIVAATDGARVGGLVGENRGVVHASTAVGRVTGGASNVGGLVGANFASVRDSTASVNVDAGMAGVAGGLVGHNAGTIVASSTDSYVTAAASGIAGGLVGRNAATGEVLASSAAGDAIAGDFATAGGLAGVNDGVIRGSSSKGAVMAGMMAQAGGLVGVNAGTVQASASTGSVATDFESVVGGLVASNSGVIDGSSASGDVRAEFGSIAGGLVGRNTGTVRDADAKGAVAVMGTGKAGGLVGFNAGRVSSSSASGDVLADRGSSVGGLIGENAIGASVEHSSATGSAAGSHDSYVGGLVGFNSGMVASSSAAGTVSGGYHARLGGLAGANFGTFDNSTTATRVALTPGYRQQAGAFAALNFGLFKGSSATGAAAGMPLANLNYGQIRD
;
A
#
# COMPACT_ATOMS: atom_id res chain seq x y z
N THR A 1 -32.72 -21.29 34.68
CA THR A 1 -32.85 -19.84 34.92
C THR A 1 -33.81 -19.24 33.90
N SER A 2 -34.39 -18.08 34.22
CA SER A 2 -35.26 -17.34 33.30
C SER A 2 -34.48 -16.59 32.21
N GLY A 3 -33.30 -16.05 32.56
CA GLY A 3 -32.30 -15.50 31.63
C GLY A 3 -31.05 -16.38 31.57
N ASP A 4 -29.89 -15.80 31.24
CA ASP A 4 -28.62 -16.52 31.11
C ASP A 4 -28.30 -17.42 32.31
N LEU A 5 -27.70 -18.58 32.04
CA LEU A 5 -27.19 -19.52 33.04
C LEU A 5 -25.67 -19.55 32.92
N THR A 6 -24.97 -19.23 34.00
CA THR A 6 -23.50 -19.38 34.06
C THR A 6 -23.13 -20.36 35.16
N VAL A 7 -22.32 -21.37 34.83
CA VAL A 7 -21.64 -22.25 35.78
C VAL A 7 -20.23 -21.71 35.96
N ASP A 8 -20.03 -20.92 37.01
CA ASP A 8 -18.78 -20.18 37.25
C ASP A 8 -17.83 -20.86 38.25
N GLY A 9 -18.24 -22.00 38.80
CA GLY A 9 -17.43 -22.87 39.66
C GLY A 9 -17.37 -24.29 39.11
N ALA A 10 -16.33 -25.04 39.47
CA ALA A 10 -16.21 -26.42 39.06
C ALA A 10 -17.32 -27.30 39.67
N VAL A 11 -17.90 -28.21 38.87
CA VAL A 11 -18.97 -29.10 39.29
C VAL A 11 -18.54 -30.55 39.08
N ASN A 12 -18.38 -31.30 40.18
CA ASN A 12 -17.85 -32.66 40.13
C ASN A 12 -18.75 -33.62 40.92
N TRP A 13 -19.11 -34.77 40.36
CA TRP A 13 -19.87 -35.80 41.07
C TRP A 13 -19.56 -37.23 40.60
N ALA A 14 -19.83 -38.20 41.47
CA ALA A 14 -19.67 -39.62 41.16
C ALA A 14 -21.02 -40.36 41.32
N SER A 15 -21.88 -40.33 40.31
CA SER A 15 -23.17 -41.02 40.31
C SER A 15 -23.78 -41.13 38.91
N ASP A 16 -24.85 -41.92 38.78
CA ASP A 16 -25.64 -42.10 37.56
C ASP A 16 -26.66 -40.97 37.31
N HIS A 17 -26.67 -39.91 38.13
CA HIS A 17 -27.61 -38.80 37.98
C HIS A 17 -27.23 -37.86 36.82
N THR A 18 -28.26 -37.26 36.22
CA THR A 18 -28.14 -36.22 35.20
C THR A 18 -28.08 -34.82 35.82
N LEU A 19 -27.08 -34.03 35.44
CA LEU A 19 -27.08 -32.58 35.67
C LEU A 19 -27.85 -31.90 34.54
N ALA A 20 -29.01 -31.31 34.84
CA ALA A 20 -29.81 -30.55 33.88
C ALA A 20 -29.62 -29.04 34.06
N LEU A 21 -29.12 -28.37 33.02
CA LEU A 21 -28.88 -26.94 32.97
C LEU A 21 -29.81 -26.31 31.92
N THR A 22 -30.74 -25.46 32.33
CA THR A 22 -31.73 -24.89 31.40
C THR A 22 -31.80 -23.37 31.55
N SER A 23 -31.53 -22.65 30.46
CA SER A 23 -31.78 -21.23 30.29
C SER A 23 -32.98 -21.02 29.36
N GLN A 24 -34.07 -20.45 29.89
CA GLN A 24 -35.34 -20.34 29.13
C GLN A 24 -35.34 -19.26 28.06
N LYS A 25 -34.54 -18.20 28.24
CA LYS A 25 -34.50 -17.03 27.34
C LYS A 25 -33.09 -16.62 26.90
N GLY A 26 -32.06 -17.19 27.51
CA GLY A 26 -30.67 -16.76 27.32
C GLY A 26 -29.72 -17.87 26.93
N ASP A 27 -28.44 -17.59 27.12
CA ASP A 27 -27.33 -18.51 26.88
C ASP A 27 -27.11 -19.44 28.08
N VAL A 28 -26.34 -20.51 27.86
CA VAL A 28 -25.73 -21.34 28.92
C VAL A 28 -24.21 -21.27 28.76
N ALA A 29 -23.49 -20.85 29.80
CA ALA A 29 -22.04 -20.77 29.81
C ALA A 29 -21.44 -21.68 30.89
N LEU A 30 -20.61 -22.65 30.50
CA LEU A 30 -19.85 -23.51 31.38
C LEU A 30 -18.42 -22.97 31.47
N LYS A 31 -18.15 -22.10 32.45
CA LYS A 31 -16.89 -21.35 32.54
C LYS A 31 -15.74 -22.12 33.20
N GLN A 32 -16.08 -23.14 33.97
CA GLN A 32 -15.18 -23.99 34.75
C GLN A 32 -15.52 -25.47 34.50
N ALA A 33 -14.59 -26.35 34.86
CA ALA A 33 -14.71 -27.78 34.63
C ALA A 33 -15.99 -28.40 35.20
N VAL A 34 -16.62 -29.28 34.41
CA VAL A 34 -17.77 -30.09 34.81
C VAL A 34 -17.39 -31.55 34.62
N THR A 35 -17.27 -32.32 35.70
CA THR A 35 -16.83 -33.71 35.65
C THR A 35 -17.79 -34.67 36.33
N ALA A 36 -18.00 -35.83 35.73
CA ALA A 36 -18.88 -36.85 36.27
C ALA A 36 -18.36 -38.27 35.99
N SER A 37 -18.41 -39.13 37.01
CA SER A 37 -18.03 -40.54 36.92
C SER A 37 -19.15 -41.44 37.47
N GLY A 38 -19.75 -42.24 36.59
CA GLY A 38 -20.89 -43.11 36.90
C GLY A 38 -21.36 -43.81 35.62
N ALA A 39 -21.90 -45.02 35.73
CA ALA A 39 -22.31 -45.86 34.61
C ALA A 39 -23.48 -45.30 33.78
N LYS A 40 -24.06 -44.17 34.17
CA LYS A 40 -24.99 -43.34 33.38
C LYS A 40 -24.78 -41.84 33.59
N ALA A 41 -23.56 -41.43 33.96
CA ALA A 41 -23.24 -40.04 34.23
C ALA A 41 -23.62 -39.16 33.03
N SER A 42 -24.42 -38.11 33.28
CA SER A 42 -25.06 -37.36 32.20
C SER A 42 -25.11 -35.86 32.45
N VAL A 43 -24.95 -35.07 31.37
CA VAL A 43 -25.21 -33.62 31.37
C VAL A 43 -26.20 -33.30 30.26
N LYS A 44 -27.24 -32.53 30.60
CA LYS A 44 -28.22 -31.99 29.66
C LYS A 44 -28.24 -30.47 29.75
N ALA A 45 -27.71 -29.78 28.75
CA ALA A 45 -27.74 -28.33 28.66
C ALA A 45 -28.78 -27.87 27.62
N ASN A 46 -29.68 -26.98 28.02
CA ASN A 46 -30.70 -26.39 27.16
C ASN A 46 -30.57 -24.86 27.20
N ALA A 47 -30.27 -24.24 26.07
CA ALA A 47 -30.19 -22.79 25.91
C ALA A 47 -31.20 -22.30 24.87
N ALA A 48 -31.92 -21.23 25.17
CA ALA A 48 -32.67 -20.51 24.14
C ALA A 48 -31.73 -19.76 23.17
N GLY A 49 -30.54 -19.38 23.64
CA GLY A 49 -29.47 -18.79 22.85
C GLY A 49 -28.39 -19.82 22.42
N GLU A 50 -27.16 -19.58 22.84
CA GLU A 50 -25.96 -20.40 22.58
C GLU A 50 -25.53 -21.16 23.85
N ILE A 51 -24.90 -22.33 23.67
CA ILE A 51 -24.15 -23.01 24.72
C ILE A 51 -22.65 -22.74 24.53
N ARG A 52 -21.98 -22.16 25.53
CA ARG A 52 -20.53 -21.95 25.55
C ARG A 52 -19.87 -22.87 26.57
N VAL A 53 -18.88 -23.62 26.12
CA VAL A 53 -18.03 -24.46 26.98
C VAL A 53 -16.64 -23.85 26.97
N ASP A 54 -16.19 -23.35 28.12
CA ASP A 54 -14.92 -22.61 28.23
C ASP A 54 -13.85 -23.40 28.99
N ASP A 55 -14.19 -24.60 29.49
CA ASP A 55 -13.30 -25.51 30.22
C ASP A 55 -13.74 -26.97 29.99
N ASN A 56 -13.07 -27.93 30.62
CA ASN A 56 -13.28 -29.35 30.38
C ASN A 56 -14.63 -29.87 30.90
N LEU A 57 -15.34 -30.60 30.03
CA LEU A 57 -16.57 -31.33 30.32
C LEU A 57 -16.32 -32.84 30.22
N ALA A 58 -16.04 -33.53 31.33
CA ALA A 58 -15.60 -34.93 31.32
C ALA A 58 -16.65 -35.89 31.90
N LEU A 59 -17.18 -36.79 31.08
CA LEU A 59 -18.15 -37.84 31.46
C LEU A 59 -17.57 -39.22 31.09
N THR A 60 -17.15 -40.02 32.09
CA THR A 60 -16.20 -41.14 31.86
C THR A 60 -16.69 -42.55 32.20
N GLY A 61 -17.94 -42.73 32.65
CA GLY A 61 -18.49 -44.08 32.91
C GLY A 61 -19.14 -44.73 31.69
N ASP A 62 -19.45 -46.05 31.78
CA ASP A 62 -20.27 -46.77 30.79
C ASP A 62 -21.54 -45.94 30.48
N GLN A 63 -22.09 -46.03 29.27
CA GLN A 63 -23.31 -45.32 28.85
C GLN A 63 -23.39 -43.81 29.21
N ALA A 64 -22.26 -43.13 29.41
CA ALA A 64 -22.25 -41.68 29.70
C ALA A 64 -22.92 -40.90 28.56
N HIS A 65 -23.66 -39.84 28.92
CA HIS A 65 -24.47 -39.10 27.97
C HIS A 65 -24.28 -37.60 28.06
N LEU A 66 -24.04 -36.97 26.91
CA LEU A 66 -24.05 -35.51 26.78
C LEU A 66 -25.12 -35.06 25.80
N GLU A 67 -26.00 -34.19 26.28
CA GLU A 67 -27.05 -33.56 25.47
C GLU A 67 -26.87 -32.04 25.48
N LEU A 68 -26.64 -31.46 24.30
CA LEU A 68 -26.49 -30.02 24.10
C LEU A 68 -27.58 -29.49 23.17
N ASN A 69 -28.56 -28.79 23.72
CA ASN A 69 -29.69 -28.25 22.97
C ASN A 69 -29.64 -26.72 22.94
N ALA A 70 -29.43 -26.15 21.76
CA ALA A 70 -29.33 -24.71 21.58
C ALA A 70 -29.78 -24.28 20.19
N LYS A 71 -30.50 -23.13 20.11
CA LYS A 71 -30.91 -22.55 18.83
C LYS A 71 -29.73 -22.02 18.01
N LYS A 72 -28.71 -21.48 18.68
CA LYS A 72 -27.49 -20.97 18.03
C LYS A 72 -26.34 -22.00 18.03
N GLY A 73 -26.60 -23.22 18.46
CA GLY A 73 -25.60 -24.28 18.60
C GLY A 73 -24.72 -24.14 19.84
N HIS A 74 -23.64 -24.93 19.89
CA HIS A 74 -22.65 -24.94 20.95
C HIS A 74 -21.25 -24.64 20.42
N ARG A 75 -20.42 -24.02 21.26
CA ARG A 75 -19.02 -23.68 20.94
C ARG A 75 -18.09 -23.94 22.11
N PHE A 76 -16.86 -24.33 21.78
CA PHE A 76 -15.75 -24.49 22.72
C PHE A 76 -14.84 -23.27 22.56
N THR A 77 -14.85 -22.36 23.54
CA THR A 77 -14.37 -20.98 23.32
C THR A 77 -12.93 -20.75 23.76
N ARG A 78 -12.38 -21.61 24.64
CA ARG A 78 -10.98 -21.57 25.08
C ARG A 78 -10.20 -22.72 24.49
N ASP A 79 -8.90 -22.50 24.32
CA ASP A 79 -7.98 -23.45 23.68
C ASP A 79 -7.94 -24.85 24.29
N ASN A 80 -8.21 -24.97 25.61
CA ASN A 80 -8.19 -26.24 26.33
C ASN A 80 -9.59 -26.77 26.64
N ALA A 81 -10.66 -26.11 26.17
CA ALA A 81 -12.02 -26.55 26.41
C ALA A 81 -12.34 -27.74 25.52
N SER A 82 -12.76 -28.85 26.12
CA SER A 82 -13.14 -30.07 25.40
C SER A 82 -14.22 -30.85 26.14
N ALA A 83 -14.98 -31.68 25.43
CA ALA A 83 -15.86 -32.67 26.04
C ALA A 83 -15.27 -34.07 25.90
N THR A 84 -15.14 -34.78 27.02
CA THR A 84 -14.72 -36.19 27.04
C THR A 84 -15.91 -37.10 27.32
N LEU A 85 -16.12 -38.09 26.46
CA LEU A 85 -17.14 -39.13 26.49
C LEU A 85 -16.48 -40.51 26.35
N SER A 86 -15.57 -40.90 27.25
CA SER A 86 -14.65 -42.03 27.06
C SER A 86 -15.20 -43.41 27.45
N GLY A 87 -16.42 -43.48 27.99
CA GLY A 87 -17.04 -44.73 28.42
C GLY A 87 -17.49 -45.61 27.25
N ARG A 88 -17.59 -46.93 27.49
CA ARG A 88 -18.25 -47.84 26.55
C ARG A 88 -19.69 -47.37 26.31
N ASN A 89 -20.19 -47.48 25.08
CA ASN A 89 -21.54 -47.07 24.71
C ASN A 89 -21.88 -45.61 25.09
N ALA A 90 -20.89 -44.74 25.26
CA ALA A 90 -21.13 -43.32 25.47
C ALA A 90 -21.91 -42.74 24.27
N SER A 91 -22.75 -41.75 24.54
CA SER A 91 -23.65 -41.18 23.54
C SER A 91 -23.69 -39.67 23.61
N PHE A 92 -23.91 -39.05 22.46
CA PHE A 92 -24.11 -37.62 22.33
C PHE A 92 -25.38 -37.34 21.55
N SER A 93 -26.13 -36.34 21.98
CA SER A 93 -27.26 -35.81 21.22
C SER A 93 -27.26 -34.28 21.21
N SER A 94 -27.79 -33.71 20.14
CA SER A 94 -28.00 -32.26 20.05
C SER A 94 -29.30 -31.99 19.32
N ASN A 95 -30.17 -31.20 19.94
CA ASN A 95 -31.48 -30.80 19.42
C ASN A 95 -32.33 -32.01 18.95
N GLY A 96 -32.29 -33.12 19.69
CA GLY A 96 -33.03 -34.34 19.40
C GLY A 96 -32.36 -35.30 18.41
N GLU A 97 -31.21 -34.91 17.82
CA GLU A 97 -30.45 -35.73 16.88
C GLU A 97 -29.32 -36.49 17.58
N GLY A 98 -29.20 -37.79 17.34
CA GLY A 98 -28.13 -38.63 17.90
C GLY A 98 -26.87 -38.62 17.04
N TYR A 99 -25.71 -38.71 17.68
CA TYR A 99 -24.40 -38.74 17.02
C TYR A 99 -23.64 -40.02 17.39
N GLN A 100 -22.88 -40.55 16.44
CA GLN A 100 -21.91 -41.62 16.69
C GLN A 100 -20.67 -41.03 17.37
N VAL A 101 -20.25 -41.64 18.49
CA VAL A 101 -19.07 -41.20 19.24
C VAL A 101 -17.83 -41.95 18.75
N ILE A 102 -16.78 -41.20 18.42
CA ILE A 102 -15.51 -41.71 17.89
C ILE A 102 -14.41 -41.53 18.95
N HIS A 103 -13.67 -42.60 19.25
CA HIS A 103 -12.61 -42.58 20.27
C HIS A 103 -11.19 -42.83 19.72
N ASP A 104 -11.07 -43.39 18.52
CA ASP A 104 -9.78 -43.81 17.96
C ASP A 104 -9.70 -43.67 16.42
N VAL A 105 -8.52 -43.96 15.88
CA VAL A 105 -8.23 -43.88 14.43
C VAL A 105 -9.10 -44.84 13.61
N ALA A 106 -9.48 -45.99 14.18
CA ALA A 106 -10.34 -46.96 13.48
C ALA A 106 -11.78 -46.43 13.36
N GLY A 107 -12.31 -45.82 14.43
CA GLY A 107 -13.57 -45.09 14.42
C GLY A 107 -13.55 -43.91 13.44
N LEU A 108 -12.46 -43.14 13.40
CA LEU A 108 -12.27 -42.07 12.42
C LEU A 108 -12.31 -42.60 10.98
N ARG A 109 -11.67 -43.75 10.72
CA ARG A 109 -11.71 -44.40 9.41
C ARG A 109 -13.13 -44.86 9.03
N ASN A 110 -13.92 -45.32 10.01
CA ASN A 110 -15.28 -45.83 9.79
C ASN A 110 -16.29 -44.75 9.36
N VAL A 111 -15.98 -43.46 9.51
CA VAL A 111 -16.81 -42.35 8.98
C VAL A 111 -17.09 -42.51 7.48
N GLU A 112 -16.17 -43.10 6.72
CA GLU A 112 -16.33 -43.35 5.28
C GLU A 112 -17.47 -44.34 4.94
N ARG A 113 -17.97 -45.10 5.92
CA ARG A 113 -19.11 -46.02 5.74
C ARG A 113 -20.44 -45.28 5.62
N ASP A 114 -20.56 -44.11 6.25
CA ASP A 114 -21.76 -43.26 6.15
C ASP A 114 -21.36 -41.78 6.16
N LEU A 115 -21.11 -41.25 4.97
CA LEU A 115 -20.72 -39.86 4.76
C LEU A 115 -21.84 -38.84 5.02
N ASN A 116 -23.07 -39.28 5.25
CA ASN A 116 -24.20 -38.41 5.65
C ASN A 116 -24.44 -38.45 7.17
N GLY A 117 -23.66 -39.26 7.90
CA GLY A 117 -23.85 -39.49 9.33
C GLY A 117 -23.48 -38.28 10.20
N ARG A 118 -23.86 -38.37 11.47
CA ARG A 118 -23.53 -37.39 12.51
C ARG A 118 -22.52 -38.00 13.47
N TYR A 119 -21.39 -37.32 13.66
CA TYR A 119 -20.25 -37.83 14.39
C TYR A 119 -19.75 -36.82 15.41
N VAL A 120 -19.35 -37.30 16.59
CA VAL A 120 -18.60 -36.51 17.56
C VAL A 120 -17.31 -37.22 17.99
N LEU A 121 -16.29 -36.46 18.37
CA LEU A 121 -15.15 -37.03 19.08
C LEU A 121 -15.50 -37.19 20.57
N GLY A 122 -15.29 -38.40 21.09
CA GLY A 122 -15.42 -38.68 22.51
C GLY A 122 -14.15 -38.40 23.32
N ASN A 123 -13.01 -38.26 22.66
CA ASN A 123 -11.73 -37.87 23.25
C ASN A 123 -10.77 -37.40 22.16
N ALA A 124 -9.63 -36.86 22.55
CA ALA A 124 -8.52 -36.62 21.63
C ALA A 124 -8.03 -37.94 21.00
N ILE A 125 -7.81 -37.95 19.69
CA ILE A 125 -7.32 -39.10 18.91
C ILE A 125 -5.84 -38.89 18.59
N ASP A 126 -4.99 -39.81 19.05
CA ASP A 126 -3.57 -39.86 18.69
C ASP A 126 -3.34 -40.87 17.56
N GLY A 127 -2.88 -40.34 16.42
CA GLY A 127 -2.55 -41.09 15.21
C GLY A 127 -1.24 -41.85 15.28
N LYS A 128 -0.34 -41.53 16.22
CA LYS A 128 0.97 -42.17 16.41
C LYS A 128 1.83 -42.23 15.13
N GLY A 129 1.75 -41.21 14.29
CA GLY A 129 2.47 -41.09 13.04
C GLY A 129 1.92 -41.97 11.92
N ALA A 130 0.71 -42.50 12.04
CA ALA A 130 0.14 -43.42 11.07
C ALA A 130 -0.05 -42.76 9.69
N ALA A 131 0.22 -43.55 8.64
CA ALA A 131 -0.20 -43.20 7.29
C ALA A 131 -1.73 -43.29 7.19
N PHE A 132 -2.36 -42.24 6.68
CA PHE A 132 -3.81 -42.13 6.60
C PHE A 132 -4.24 -41.69 5.19
N ARG A 133 -5.31 -42.29 4.68
CA ARG A 133 -5.93 -41.87 3.40
C ARG A 133 -7.12 -40.97 3.71
N SER A 134 -7.36 -39.95 2.89
CA SER A 134 -8.53 -39.08 3.01
C SER A 134 -9.84 -39.85 3.21
N ILE A 135 -10.76 -39.30 4.01
CA ILE A 135 -12.13 -39.79 4.17
C ILE A 135 -12.97 -39.33 2.98
N GLY A 136 -13.63 -40.27 2.29
CA GLY A 136 -14.63 -39.96 1.26
C GLY A 136 -14.52 -40.82 0.01
N ALA A 137 -13.36 -41.40 -0.28
CA ALA A 137 -13.08 -42.19 -1.48
C ALA A 137 -13.68 -41.57 -2.76
N ARG A 138 -13.38 -40.28 -3.01
CA ARG A 138 -13.91 -39.42 -4.09
C ARG A 138 -15.36 -38.96 -3.95
N ARG A 139 -15.94 -39.05 -2.76
CA ARG A 139 -17.25 -38.48 -2.40
C ARG A 139 -17.07 -37.43 -1.30
N ALA A 140 -17.95 -36.42 -1.31
CA ALA A 140 -18.00 -35.44 -0.25
C ALA A 140 -18.62 -36.02 1.03
N PHE A 141 -18.10 -35.58 2.18
CA PHE A 141 -18.76 -35.74 3.47
C PHE A 141 -19.89 -34.72 3.58
N GLU A 142 -21.15 -35.17 3.59
CA GLU A 142 -22.36 -34.34 3.65
C GLU A 142 -22.96 -34.27 5.07
N GLY A 143 -22.39 -35.03 6.00
CA GLY A 143 -22.86 -35.16 7.36
C GLY A 143 -22.44 -34.03 8.31
N VAL A 144 -22.47 -34.32 9.60
CA VAL A 144 -21.99 -33.41 10.66
C VAL A 144 -20.87 -34.07 11.43
N PHE A 145 -19.73 -33.40 11.54
CA PHE A 145 -18.58 -33.83 12.33
C PHE A 145 -18.24 -32.75 13.36
N ASP A 146 -18.45 -33.05 14.64
CA ASP A 146 -18.17 -32.11 15.73
C ASP A 146 -17.05 -32.65 16.62
N GLY A 147 -15.93 -31.95 16.70
CA GLY A 147 -14.82 -32.37 17.53
C GLY A 147 -15.10 -32.24 19.03
N LEU A 148 -16.15 -31.51 19.44
CA LEU A 148 -16.44 -31.16 20.83
C LEU A 148 -15.20 -30.59 21.56
N GLY A 149 -14.38 -29.82 20.85
CA GLY A 149 -13.11 -29.26 21.36
C GLY A 149 -11.95 -30.25 21.43
N ASN A 150 -12.14 -31.51 21.03
CA ASN A 150 -11.06 -32.51 20.99
C ASN A 150 -10.15 -32.36 19.76
N THR A 151 -8.97 -32.97 19.86
CA THR A 151 -7.93 -32.92 18.84
C THR A 151 -7.75 -34.25 18.13
N ILE A 152 -7.53 -34.23 16.82
CA ILE A 152 -6.97 -35.34 16.04
C ILE A 152 -5.50 -35.00 15.76
N GLY A 153 -4.58 -35.88 16.17
CA GLY A 153 -3.16 -35.61 16.11
C GLY A 153 -2.32 -36.65 15.39
N ASP A 154 -1.13 -36.25 14.94
CA ASP A 154 -0.01 -37.12 14.54
C ASP A 154 -0.36 -38.11 13.41
N LEU A 155 -0.82 -37.57 12.26
CA LEU A 155 -1.14 -38.33 11.05
C LEU A 155 -0.35 -37.84 9.84
N SER A 156 0.02 -38.78 8.97
CA SER A 156 0.57 -38.49 7.64
C SER A 156 -0.43 -38.83 6.54
N ILE A 157 -0.98 -37.81 5.92
CA ILE A 157 -2.09 -37.93 4.98
C ILE A 157 -1.58 -37.81 3.54
N SER A 158 -1.90 -38.81 2.73
CA SER A 158 -1.68 -38.77 1.28
C SER A 158 -2.80 -39.53 0.57
N ASN A 159 -3.13 -39.10 -0.65
CA ASN A 159 -4.17 -39.74 -1.46
C ASN A 159 -3.66 -40.00 -2.89
N PRO A 160 -2.78 -41.00 -3.09
CA PRO A 160 -2.20 -41.28 -4.40
C PRO A 160 -3.27 -41.48 -5.49
N GLY A 161 -3.16 -40.72 -6.59
CA GLY A 161 -4.10 -40.81 -7.71
C GLY A 161 -5.43 -40.08 -7.51
N SER A 162 -5.60 -39.32 -6.43
CA SER A 162 -6.67 -38.31 -6.29
C SER A 162 -6.12 -36.90 -6.48
N ASN A 163 -7.00 -35.99 -6.90
CA ASN A 163 -6.72 -34.56 -7.00
C ASN A 163 -7.15 -33.81 -5.73
N ALA A 164 -7.45 -34.52 -4.64
CA ALA A 164 -7.83 -33.93 -3.37
C ALA A 164 -7.21 -34.68 -2.20
N VAL A 165 -6.55 -33.94 -1.31
CA VAL A 165 -5.85 -34.48 -0.14
C VAL A 165 -6.19 -33.65 1.09
N GLY A 166 -6.62 -34.33 2.14
CA GLY A 166 -6.90 -33.81 3.47
C GLY A 166 -7.50 -34.90 4.34
N LEU A 167 -7.75 -34.64 5.62
CA LEU A 167 -8.43 -35.61 6.49
C LEU A 167 -9.75 -36.06 5.86
N PHE A 168 -10.49 -35.12 5.28
CA PHE A 168 -11.59 -35.35 4.35
C PHE A 168 -11.12 -35.04 2.93
N GLU A 169 -11.53 -35.86 1.96
CA GLU A 169 -11.24 -35.56 0.55
C GLU A 169 -12.02 -34.32 0.11
N ALA A 170 -13.31 -34.27 0.43
CA ALA A 170 -14.17 -33.10 0.27
C ALA A 170 -15.17 -32.98 1.43
N ASN A 171 -15.48 -31.76 1.85
CA ASN A 171 -16.53 -31.44 2.81
C ASN A 171 -17.69 -30.74 2.10
N GLY A 172 -18.89 -31.34 2.09
CA GLY A 172 -20.15 -30.70 1.71
C GLY A 172 -21.06 -30.39 2.92
N GLY A 173 -20.79 -31.03 4.06
CA GLY A 173 -21.54 -30.88 5.30
C GLY A 173 -20.95 -29.87 6.28
N ARG A 174 -20.98 -30.20 7.58
CA ARG A 174 -20.48 -29.34 8.66
C ARG A 174 -19.35 -30.02 9.43
N ILE A 175 -18.21 -29.34 9.54
CA ILE A 175 -17.10 -29.73 10.41
C ILE A 175 -16.87 -28.61 11.42
N ALA A 176 -16.93 -28.90 12.72
CA ALA A 176 -16.81 -27.87 13.75
C ALA A 176 -16.09 -28.31 15.02
N ASN A 177 -15.64 -27.32 15.82
CA ASN A 177 -15.08 -27.48 17.17
C ASN A 177 -13.95 -28.53 17.22
N LEU A 178 -13.00 -28.47 16.29
CA LEU A 178 -12.01 -29.53 16.09
C LEU A 178 -10.59 -28.99 16.18
N GLY A 179 -9.76 -29.64 16.99
CA GLY A 179 -8.31 -29.51 16.96
C GLY A 179 -7.67 -30.45 15.94
N LEU A 180 -6.67 -29.96 15.21
CA LEU A 180 -5.75 -30.76 14.40
C LEU A 180 -4.33 -30.46 14.90
N ASP A 181 -3.52 -31.47 15.20
CA ASP A 181 -2.16 -31.24 15.70
C ASP A 181 -1.14 -32.17 15.05
N ARG A 182 0.01 -31.65 14.61
CA ARG A 182 1.06 -32.44 13.94
C ARG A 182 0.51 -33.24 12.73
N ILE A 183 -0.32 -32.61 11.90
CA ILE A 183 -0.81 -33.22 10.67
C ILE A 183 0.14 -32.88 9.52
N SER A 184 0.62 -33.90 8.81
CA SER A 184 1.39 -33.74 7.58
C SER A 184 0.57 -34.17 6.36
N THR A 185 0.55 -33.35 5.33
CA THR A 185 -0.14 -33.64 4.05
C THR A 185 0.78 -33.45 2.87
N ARG A 186 0.75 -34.40 1.94
CA ARG A 186 1.54 -34.33 0.71
C ARG A 186 0.72 -34.76 -0.49
N ALA A 187 0.76 -33.95 -1.55
CA ALA A 187 0.30 -34.33 -2.88
C ALA A 187 1.46 -34.32 -3.88
N VAL A 188 1.45 -35.30 -4.79
CA VAL A 188 2.38 -35.38 -5.92
C VAL A 188 1.56 -35.57 -7.18
N VAL A 189 1.57 -34.57 -8.05
CA VAL A 189 0.78 -34.54 -9.29
C VAL A 189 1.71 -34.68 -10.49
N PRO A 190 1.61 -35.76 -11.28
CA PRO A 190 2.33 -35.87 -12.54
C PRO A 190 1.89 -34.77 -13.52
N TYR A 191 2.81 -34.29 -14.35
CA TYR A 191 2.51 -33.34 -15.43
C TYR A 191 1.38 -33.86 -16.35
N GLY A 192 0.49 -32.96 -16.78
CA GLY A 192 -0.62 -33.27 -17.69
C GLY A 192 -1.94 -33.72 -17.04
N ARG A 193 -2.03 -33.73 -15.71
CA ARG A 193 -3.29 -33.96 -14.96
C ARG A 193 -3.88 -32.65 -14.42
N ALA A 194 -5.14 -32.67 -14.00
CA ALA A 194 -5.75 -31.55 -13.31
C ALA A 194 -5.01 -31.25 -11.99
N PRO A 195 -5.00 -29.99 -11.53
CA PRO A 195 -4.31 -29.62 -10.29
C PRO A 195 -4.85 -30.39 -9.08
N ALA A 196 -3.98 -30.76 -8.14
CA ALA A 196 -4.42 -31.32 -6.87
C ALA A 196 -4.65 -30.23 -5.82
N SER A 197 -5.77 -30.33 -5.11
CA SER A 197 -6.14 -29.47 -4.00
C SER A 197 -5.75 -30.13 -2.67
N VAL A 198 -4.96 -29.43 -1.85
CA VAL A 198 -4.27 -30.01 -0.68
C VAL A 198 -4.47 -29.12 0.54
N GLY A 199 -4.99 -29.69 1.63
CA GLY A 199 -5.02 -29.06 2.95
C GLY A 199 -5.08 -30.10 4.06
N THR A 200 -4.78 -29.74 5.31
CA THR A 200 -4.78 -30.73 6.40
C THR A 200 -6.18 -31.27 6.72
N LEU A 201 -7.20 -30.41 6.69
CA LEU A 201 -8.58 -30.82 6.99
C LEU A 201 -9.29 -31.32 5.73
N ALA A 202 -9.23 -30.56 4.64
CA ALA A 202 -9.96 -30.88 3.42
C ALA A 202 -9.19 -30.54 2.15
N GLY A 203 -9.33 -31.37 1.11
CA GLY A 203 -8.97 -30.97 -0.24
C GLY A 203 -9.95 -29.89 -0.73
N TYR A 204 -11.22 -30.25 -0.83
CA TYR A 204 -12.30 -29.33 -1.22
C TYR A 204 -13.23 -29.01 -0.04
N ASN A 205 -13.65 -27.75 0.09
CA ASN A 205 -14.73 -27.35 0.98
C ASN A 205 -15.87 -26.71 0.19
N PHE A 206 -17.03 -27.36 0.17
CA PHE A 206 -18.31 -26.84 -0.31
C PHE A 206 -19.26 -26.51 0.85
N GLY A 207 -19.00 -27.07 2.04
CA GLY A 207 -19.83 -26.91 3.23
C GLY A 207 -19.30 -25.88 4.22
N THR A 208 -19.56 -26.14 5.50
CA THR A 208 -19.20 -25.24 6.62
C THR A 208 -18.06 -25.82 7.44
N ILE A 209 -17.03 -25.01 7.67
CA ILE A 209 -15.93 -25.28 8.61
C ILE A 209 -15.94 -24.15 9.64
N SER A 210 -16.14 -24.47 10.91
CA SER A 210 -16.20 -23.45 11.96
C SER A 210 -15.52 -23.85 13.25
N ASP A 211 -14.76 -22.94 13.88
CA ASP A 211 -14.11 -23.20 15.17
C ASP A 211 -13.11 -24.38 15.08
N VAL A 212 -12.27 -24.36 14.04
CA VAL A 212 -11.22 -25.36 13.81
C VAL A 212 -9.84 -24.75 14.07
N LYS A 213 -9.02 -25.45 14.85
CA LYS A 213 -7.65 -25.03 15.17
C LYS A 213 -6.67 -26.08 14.70
N ALA A 214 -5.77 -25.72 13.79
CA ALA A 214 -4.73 -26.59 13.28
C ALA A 214 -3.34 -26.09 13.72
N THR A 215 -2.61 -26.89 14.47
CA THR A 215 -1.27 -26.59 14.99
C THR A 215 -0.23 -27.56 14.48
N ASN A 216 1.00 -27.08 14.33
CA ASN A 216 2.14 -27.88 13.86
C ASN A 216 1.87 -28.57 12.52
N VAL A 217 1.16 -27.91 11.60
CA VAL A 217 0.84 -28.50 10.30
C VAL A 217 2.02 -28.40 9.33
N ALA A 218 2.15 -29.41 8.47
CA ALA A 218 3.12 -29.41 7.38
C ALA A 218 2.44 -29.82 6.07
N VAL A 219 2.26 -28.88 5.14
CA VAL A 219 1.59 -29.13 3.86
C VAL A 219 2.57 -28.95 2.71
N SER A 220 2.63 -29.92 1.80
CA SER A 220 3.49 -29.84 0.61
C SER A 220 2.77 -30.27 -0.67
N GLY A 221 2.96 -29.50 -1.74
CA GLY A 221 2.55 -29.83 -3.10
C GLY A 221 3.74 -30.03 -4.02
N ALA A 222 3.70 -31.05 -4.87
CA ALA A 222 4.64 -31.24 -5.97
C ALA A 222 3.89 -31.39 -7.30
N GLY A 223 4.32 -30.65 -8.33
CA GLY A 223 3.58 -30.50 -9.57
C GLY A 223 2.49 -29.41 -9.48
N MET A 224 1.53 -29.43 -10.40
CA MET A 224 0.42 -28.47 -10.39
C MET A 224 -0.49 -28.72 -9.19
N ALA A 225 -0.36 -27.89 -8.16
CA ALA A 225 -1.10 -28.02 -6.92
C ALA A 225 -1.69 -26.67 -6.47
N ILE A 226 -2.81 -26.76 -5.76
CA ILE A 226 -3.46 -25.70 -4.99
C ILE A 226 -3.29 -26.12 -3.53
N VAL A 227 -2.52 -25.34 -2.77
CA VAL A 227 -2.04 -25.76 -1.45
C VAL A 227 -2.51 -24.77 -0.40
N GLY A 228 -3.33 -25.22 0.54
CA GLY A 228 -3.72 -24.46 1.73
C GLY A 228 -3.27 -25.17 2.99
N GLY A 229 -3.04 -24.44 4.08
CA GLY A 229 -2.71 -25.06 5.36
C GLY A 229 -3.86 -25.90 5.92
N LEU A 230 -5.10 -25.42 5.84
CA LEU A 230 -6.29 -26.13 6.32
C LEU A 230 -7.10 -26.76 5.19
N VAL A 231 -7.37 -25.98 4.14
CA VAL A 231 -8.23 -26.37 3.02
C VAL A 231 -7.50 -26.10 1.72
N GLY A 232 -7.49 -27.04 0.78
CA GLY A 232 -6.95 -26.77 -0.55
C GLY A 232 -7.76 -25.70 -1.28
N SER A 233 -9.02 -25.99 -1.59
CA SER A 233 -9.93 -25.07 -2.29
C SER A 233 -11.25 -24.92 -1.53
N ASN A 234 -11.61 -23.70 -1.20
CA ASN A 234 -12.93 -23.34 -0.68
C ASN A 234 -13.83 -22.91 -1.85
N TYR A 235 -14.89 -23.67 -2.11
CA TYR A 235 -15.75 -23.56 -3.30
C TYR A 235 -17.21 -23.34 -2.89
N GLY A 236 -17.62 -22.08 -2.78
CA GLY A 236 -18.93 -21.70 -2.22
C GLY A 236 -19.13 -22.06 -0.74
N GLY A 237 -18.14 -22.67 -0.09
CA GLY A 237 -18.18 -23.02 1.33
C GLY A 237 -17.81 -21.86 2.26
N SER A 238 -18.00 -22.06 3.55
CA SER A 238 -17.61 -21.11 4.60
C SER A 238 -16.53 -21.68 5.52
N ILE A 239 -15.54 -20.85 5.84
CA ILE A 239 -14.50 -21.11 6.83
C ILE A 239 -14.53 -19.96 7.84
N GLU A 240 -14.97 -20.25 9.05
CA GLU A 240 -15.15 -19.24 10.08
C GLU A 240 -14.41 -19.56 11.37
N ARG A 241 -13.75 -18.56 11.96
CA ARG A 241 -13.06 -18.71 13.25
C ARG A 241 -12.08 -19.88 13.23
N ALA A 242 -11.43 -20.08 12.09
CA ALA A 242 -10.41 -21.09 11.91
C ALA A 242 -9.03 -20.49 12.19
N SER A 243 -8.13 -21.29 12.76
CA SER A 243 -6.73 -20.89 12.96
C SER A 243 -5.76 -21.95 12.49
N VAL A 244 -4.68 -21.54 11.81
CA VAL A 244 -3.62 -22.44 11.34
C VAL A 244 -2.25 -21.92 11.77
N LEU A 245 -1.43 -22.81 12.32
CA LEU A 245 -0.04 -22.59 12.66
C LEU A 245 0.82 -23.71 12.05
N GLY A 246 1.81 -23.37 11.23
CA GLY A 246 2.69 -24.37 10.61
C GLY A 246 3.47 -23.91 9.39
N PHE A 247 3.75 -24.84 8.49
CA PHE A 247 4.56 -24.64 7.29
C PHE A 247 3.84 -25.15 6.04
N VAL A 248 3.80 -24.33 4.99
CA VAL A 248 3.20 -24.66 3.69
C VAL A 248 4.23 -24.43 2.58
N ASN A 249 4.48 -25.47 1.78
CA ASN A 249 5.40 -25.42 0.64
C ASN A 249 4.70 -25.81 -0.68
N GLY A 250 4.56 -24.85 -1.58
CA GLY A 250 3.95 -25.08 -2.90
C GLY A 250 4.87 -25.73 -3.94
N GLY A 251 6.18 -25.81 -3.70
CA GLY A 251 7.12 -26.32 -4.69
C GLY A 251 7.25 -25.40 -5.93
N ASN A 252 7.62 -25.99 -7.07
CA ASN A 252 8.00 -25.25 -8.28
C ASN A 252 6.83 -24.92 -9.23
N ASP A 253 5.73 -25.68 -9.15
CA ASP A 253 4.65 -25.63 -10.14
C ASP A 253 3.28 -25.35 -9.52
N ALA A 254 3.20 -25.04 -8.22
CA ALA A 254 1.93 -24.68 -7.58
C ALA A 254 1.29 -23.46 -8.25
N LEU A 255 -0.02 -23.54 -8.45
CA LEU A 255 -0.81 -22.45 -9.00
C LEU A 255 -1.09 -21.41 -7.92
N HIS A 256 -1.56 -21.87 -6.78
CA HIS A 256 -2.01 -21.04 -5.66
C HIS A 256 -1.56 -21.68 -4.34
N VAL A 257 -0.97 -20.87 -3.47
CA VAL A 257 -0.47 -21.30 -2.16
C VAL A 257 -1.00 -20.34 -1.10
N GLY A 258 -1.68 -20.86 -0.08
CA GLY A 258 -2.18 -20.08 1.04
C GLY A 258 -1.88 -20.72 2.39
N GLY A 259 -1.74 -19.91 3.45
CA GLY A 259 -1.55 -20.44 4.80
C GLY A 259 -2.81 -21.06 5.41
N LEU A 260 -4.01 -20.59 5.05
CA LEU A 260 -5.28 -21.20 5.42
C LEU A 260 -5.89 -21.97 4.24
N ALA A 261 -6.07 -21.29 3.11
CA ALA A 261 -6.71 -21.82 1.92
C ALA A 261 -5.88 -21.58 0.66
N GLY A 262 -5.74 -22.57 -0.22
CA GLY A 262 -5.09 -22.35 -1.52
C GLY A 262 -5.89 -21.37 -2.38
N GLU A 263 -7.21 -21.55 -2.44
CA GLU A 263 -8.13 -20.65 -3.13
C GLU A 263 -9.49 -20.52 -2.41
N ASN A 264 -10.18 -19.40 -2.65
CA ASN A 264 -11.50 -19.09 -2.12
C ASN A 264 -12.40 -18.57 -3.25
N ILE A 265 -13.30 -19.41 -3.77
CA ILE A 265 -14.00 -19.19 -5.05
C ILE A 265 -15.51 -19.30 -4.89
N SER A 266 -16.22 -18.20 -5.11
CA SER A 266 -17.68 -18.17 -5.26
C SER A 266 -18.11 -18.75 -6.61
N PHE A 267 -19.19 -19.53 -6.64
CA PHE A 267 -19.80 -19.98 -7.89
C PHE A 267 -20.89 -19.03 -8.34
N ILE A 268 -20.92 -18.74 -9.64
CA ILE A 268 -22.06 -18.07 -10.27
C ILE A 268 -23.13 -19.14 -10.55
N SER A 269 -23.90 -19.50 -9.53
CA SER A 269 -25.07 -20.37 -9.68
C SER A 269 -26.21 -19.79 -8.84
N PRO A 270 -27.46 -19.77 -9.36
CA PRO A 270 -28.60 -19.28 -8.60
C PRO A 270 -28.73 -20.02 -7.26
N GLY A 271 -28.60 -19.29 -6.14
CA GLY A 271 -28.71 -19.84 -4.79
C GLY A 271 -27.43 -20.44 -4.20
N ALA A 272 -26.27 -20.33 -4.86
CA ALA A 272 -24.98 -20.65 -4.25
C ALA A 272 -24.51 -19.48 -3.36
N ASP A 273 -24.09 -19.78 -2.13
CA ASP A 273 -23.49 -18.80 -1.24
C ASP A 273 -22.10 -18.38 -1.73
N ASP A 274 -21.70 -17.15 -1.40
CA ASP A 274 -20.35 -16.68 -1.65
C ASP A 274 -19.35 -17.48 -0.81
N ALA A 275 -18.21 -17.84 -1.41
CA ALA A 275 -17.14 -18.49 -0.67
C ALA A 275 -16.59 -17.51 0.38
N LEU A 276 -16.70 -17.89 1.65
CA LEU A 276 -16.47 -16.99 2.78
C LEU A 276 -15.33 -17.48 3.66
N ILE A 277 -14.36 -16.61 3.92
CA ILE A 277 -13.37 -16.78 4.99
C ILE A 277 -13.54 -15.61 5.96
N ARG A 278 -13.87 -15.92 7.22
CA ARG A 278 -14.29 -14.89 8.18
C ARG A 278 -13.71 -15.12 9.57
N ASP A 279 -13.29 -14.04 10.23
CA ASP A 279 -12.78 -14.07 11.61
C ASP A 279 -11.68 -15.14 11.81
N SER A 280 -10.86 -15.38 10.78
CA SER A 280 -9.90 -16.50 10.73
C SER A 280 -8.45 -16.03 10.73
N ARG A 281 -7.52 -16.91 11.12
CA ARG A 281 -6.10 -16.57 11.29
C ARG A 281 -5.17 -17.60 10.67
N ALA A 282 -4.12 -17.14 10.00
CA ALA A 282 -2.99 -17.95 9.59
C ALA A 282 -1.67 -17.39 10.13
N ASP A 283 -0.98 -18.19 10.93
CA ASP A 283 0.40 -17.95 11.35
C ASP A 283 1.30 -19.02 10.71
N VAL A 284 1.48 -18.90 9.39
CA VAL A 284 2.06 -19.95 8.58
C VAL A 284 3.23 -19.43 7.78
N GLN A 285 4.37 -20.12 7.85
CA GLN A 285 5.45 -19.87 6.91
C GLN A 285 5.07 -20.46 5.55
N VAL A 286 4.88 -19.59 4.57
CA VAL A 286 4.53 -19.96 3.19
C VAL A 286 5.76 -19.82 2.31
N VAL A 287 6.13 -20.89 1.61
CA VAL A 287 7.20 -20.89 0.61
C VAL A 287 6.66 -21.37 -0.73
N SER A 288 6.96 -20.64 -1.80
CA SER A 288 6.68 -21.06 -3.17
C SER A 288 7.87 -20.75 -4.08
N ALA A 289 8.25 -21.70 -4.93
CA ALA A 289 9.24 -21.48 -5.98
C ALA A 289 8.57 -21.25 -7.36
N SER A 290 7.25 -21.31 -7.43
CA SER A 290 6.49 -21.13 -8.67
C SER A 290 6.27 -19.65 -9.02
N LYS A 291 5.91 -19.41 -10.29
CA LYS A 291 5.40 -18.11 -10.77
C LYS A 291 3.91 -17.87 -10.41
N GLY A 292 3.32 -18.77 -9.62
CA GLY A 292 1.92 -18.72 -9.21
C GLY A 292 1.64 -17.63 -8.17
N SER A 293 0.53 -17.76 -7.46
CA SER A 293 0.20 -16.88 -6.35
C SER A 293 0.54 -17.49 -4.99
N ALA A 294 1.00 -16.65 -4.07
CA ALA A 294 1.28 -17.01 -2.69
C ALA A 294 0.69 -15.98 -1.74
N GLY A 295 -0.15 -16.41 -0.81
CA GLY A 295 -0.75 -15.61 0.25
C GLY A 295 -0.49 -16.19 1.63
N GLY A 296 -0.35 -15.36 2.65
CA GLY A 296 -0.25 -15.87 4.03
C GLY A 296 -1.56 -16.46 4.55
N LEU A 297 -2.72 -16.03 4.03
CA LEU A 297 -4.04 -16.62 4.31
C LEU A 297 -4.58 -17.37 3.09
N VAL A 298 -4.69 -16.69 1.94
CA VAL A 298 -5.33 -17.23 0.73
C VAL A 298 -4.43 -17.05 -0.50
N GLY A 299 -4.22 -18.10 -1.30
CA GLY A 299 -3.45 -17.98 -2.55
C GLY A 299 -4.18 -17.17 -3.62
N ASP A 300 -5.42 -17.51 -3.93
CA ASP A 300 -6.29 -16.80 -4.88
C ASP A 300 -7.71 -16.62 -4.34
N ASN A 301 -8.23 -15.40 -4.38
CA ASN A 301 -9.52 -15.03 -3.81
C ASN A 301 -10.46 -14.46 -4.87
N HIS A 302 -11.57 -15.14 -5.08
CA HIS A 302 -12.74 -14.68 -5.84
C HIS A 302 -13.96 -14.43 -4.94
N GLY A 303 -13.95 -14.95 -3.70
CA GLY A 303 -15.02 -14.74 -2.72
C GLY A 303 -14.72 -13.62 -1.73
N VAL A 304 -15.16 -13.80 -0.48
CA VAL A 304 -15.05 -12.81 0.60
C VAL A 304 -14.03 -13.27 1.65
N VAL A 305 -13.08 -12.37 1.97
CA VAL A 305 -12.17 -12.48 3.13
C VAL A 305 -12.47 -11.31 4.07
N ASP A 306 -12.99 -11.62 5.25
CA ASP A 306 -13.53 -10.61 6.17
C ASP A 306 -12.96 -10.79 7.60
N ARG A 307 -12.52 -9.69 8.22
CA ARG A 307 -11.95 -9.66 9.58
C ARG A 307 -10.92 -10.76 9.85
N SER A 308 -10.09 -11.06 8.87
CA SER A 308 -9.14 -12.18 8.95
C SER A 308 -7.69 -11.70 9.00
N THR A 309 -6.79 -12.52 9.54
CA THR A 309 -5.42 -12.13 9.85
C THR A 309 -4.38 -13.11 9.35
N ALA A 310 -3.24 -12.59 8.86
CA ALA A 310 -2.07 -13.39 8.54
C ALA A 310 -0.79 -12.81 9.15
N THR A 311 -0.05 -13.60 9.93
CA THR A 311 1.17 -13.16 10.62
C THR A 311 2.44 -13.89 10.19
N GLY A 312 2.30 -15.01 9.48
CA GLY A 312 3.43 -15.79 9.02
C GLY A 312 4.17 -15.18 7.83
N ILE A 313 5.44 -15.57 7.66
CA ILE A 313 6.31 -15.08 6.58
C ILE A 313 5.90 -15.71 5.24
N VAL A 314 5.86 -14.90 4.18
CA VAL A 314 5.62 -15.36 2.81
C VAL A 314 6.88 -15.13 1.97
N ASN A 315 7.45 -16.21 1.43
CA ASN A 315 8.66 -16.18 0.60
C ASN A 315 8.39 -16.85 -0.76
N ALA A 316 8.10 -16.03 -1.78
CA ALA A 316 7.92 -16.51 -3.15
C ALA A 316 9.14 -16.21 -4.01
N ARG A 317 9.79 -17.27 -4.50
CA ARG A 317 11.08 -17.21 -5.20
C ARG A 317 10.95 -17.25 -6.72
N GLY A 318 9.76 -17.52 -7.24
CA GLY A 318 9.50 -17.56 -8.68
C GLY A 318 9.49 -16.17 -9.31
N SER A 319 10.17 -16.04 -10.45
CA SER A 319 10.11 -14.82 -11.27
C SER A 319 8.66 -14.58 -11.74
N GLY A 320 8.14 -13.39 -11.52
CA GLY A 320 6.76 -13.03 -11.90
C GLY A 320 5.67 -13.52 -10.94
N ALA A 321 6.04 -14.04 -9.77
CA ALA A 321 5.06 -14.47 -8.77
C ALA A 321 4.16 -13.30 -8.28
N ARG A 322 2.96 -13.65 -7.83
CA ARG A 322 2.00 -12.71 -7.21
C ARG A 322 1.91 -13.02 -5.71
N VAL A 323 2.43 -12.12 -4.89
CA VAL A 323 2.75 -12.41 -3.49
C VAL A 323 2.06 -11.41 -2.58
N GLY A 324 1.21 -11.90 -1.69
CA GLY A 324 0.57 -11.10 -0.65
C GLY A 324 0.83 -11.66 0.74
N GLY A 325 0.94 -10.81 1.76
CA GLY A 325 0.98 -11.30 3.14
C GLY A 325 -0.36 -11.86 3.61
N LEU A 326 -1.49 -11.38 3.08
CA LEU A 326 -2.81 -11.99 3.31
C LEU A 326 -3.25 -12.81 2.10
N VAL A 327 -3.32 -12.18 0.92
CA VAL A 327 -3.90 -12.77 -0.29
C VAL A 327 -2.94 -12.64 -1.47
N GLY A 328 -2.57 -13.73 -2.14
CA GLY A 328 -1.70 -13.67 -3.31
C GLY A 328 -2.35 -12.88 -4.46
N VAL A 329 -3.55 -13.28 -4.85
CA VAL A 329 -4.38 -12.64 -5.88
C VAL A 329 -5.79 -12.44 -5.36
N ASN A 330 -6.35 -11.24 -5.52
CA ASN A 330 -7.75 -10.95 -5.28
C ASN A 330 -8.44 -10.65 -6.62
N ASN A 331 -9.12 -11.63 -7.20
CA ASN A 331 -9.68 -11.58 -8.55
C ASN A 331 -11.21 -11.46 -8.50
N GLY A 332 -11.71 -10.22 -8.47
CA GLY A 332 -13.15 -9.95 -8.32
C GLY A 332 -13.70 -10.17 -6.91
N GLY A 333 -12.90 -10.73 -5.99
CA GLY A 333 -13.27 -10.91 -4.59
C GLY A 333 -13.22 -9.63 -3.74
N VAL A 334 -13.68 -9.76 -2.50
CA VAL A 334 -13.71 -8.68 -1.51
C VAL A 334 -12.82 -9.05 -0.32
N ILE A 335 -11.89 -8.15 0.03
CA ILE A 335 -11.11 -8.21 1.26
C ILE A 335 -11.54 -7.04 2.13
N ASN A 336 -12.07 -7.33 3.31
CA ASN A 336 -12.63 -6.34 4.22
C ASN A 336 -12.05 -6.47 5.63
N ALA A 337 -11.73 -5.34 6.25
CA ALA A 337 -11.33 -5.25 7.66
C ALA A 337 -10.24 -6.26 8.08
N SER A 338 -9.33 -6.60 7.16
CA SER A 338 -8.38 -7.70 7.33
C SER A 338 -6.96 -7.18 7.49
N THR A 339 -6.10 -7.95 8.15
CA THR A 339 -4.75 -7.51 8.53
C THR A 339 -3.67 -8.53 8.15
N ALA A 340 -2.54 -8.06 7.60
CA ALA A 340 -1.33 -8.85 7.49
C ALA A 340 -0.15 -8.21 8.23
N ALA A 341 0.71 -9.02 8.83
CA ALA A 341 1.88 -8.54 9.58
C ALA A 341 3.18 -9.34 9.37
N GLY A 342 3.15 -10.40 8.55
CA GLY A 342 4.34 -11.18 8.24
C GLY A 342 5.22 -10.52 7.18
N ASP A 343 6.52 -10.79 7.20
CA ASP A 343 7.44 -10.37 6.13
C ASP A 343 7.02 -10.98 4.79
N VAL A 344 7.01 -10.18 3.73
CA VAL A 344 6.68 -10.61 2.38
C VAL A 344 7.87 -10.40 1.46
N ARG A 345 8.36 -11.48 0.85
CA ARG A 345 9.49 -11.46 -0.08
C ARG A 345 9.11 -12.04 -1.43
N GLY A 346 9.39 -11.30 -2.50
CA GLY A 346 9.24 -11.73 -3.89
C GLY A 346 10.56 -11.66 -4.68
N ALA A 347 10.60 -12.36 -5.80
CA ALA A 347 11.74 -12.32 -6.72
C ALA A 347 11.56 -11.25 -7.82
N ARG A 348 12.37 -11.35 -8.88
CA ARG A 348 12.33 -10.42 -10.02
C ARG A 348 10.98 -10.46 -10.73
N ASN A 349 10.57 -9.35 -11.32
CA ASN A 349 9.30 -9.20 -12.06
C ASN A 349 8.03 -9.51 -11.25
N ALA A 350 8.11 -9.72 -9.93
CA ALA A 350 6.99 -10.11 -9.10
C ALA A 350 6.05 -8.92 -8.82
N SER A 351 4.79 -9.22 -8.51
CA SER A 351 3.87 -8.26 -7.88
C SER A 351 3.78 -8.62 -6.40
N VAL A 352 4.33 -7.77 -5.54
CA VAL A 352 4.52 -8.05 -4.12
C VAL A 352 3.81 -6.98 -3.31
N GLY A 353 2.77 -7.38 -2.57
CA GLY A 353 2.07 -6.52 -1.63
C GLY A 353 2.18 -7.07 -0.21
N GLY A 354 2.25 -6.20 0.79
CA GLY A 354 2.19 -6.66 2.18
C GLY A 354 0.84 -7.29 2.52
N LEU A 355 -0.26 -6.83 1.94
CA LEU A 355 -1.58 -7.46 2.06
C LEU A 355 -1.91 -8.30 0.82
N VAL A 356 -1.86 -7.70 -0.38
CA VAL A 356 -2.31 -8.32 -1.64
C VAL A 356 -1.27 -8.21 -2.75
N GLY A 357 -0.88 -9.32 -3.37
CA GLY A 357 0.06 -9.26 -4.51
C GLY A 357 -0.53 -8.58 -5.73
N HIS A 358 -1.68 -9.08 -6.20
CA HIS A 358 -2.43 -8.53 -7.33
C HIS A 358 -3.90 -8.36 -6.96
N ASN A 359 -4.43 -7.14 -7.07
CA ASN A 359 -5.82 -6.83 -6.77
C ASN A 359 -6.60 -6.45 -8.03
N ALA A 360 -7.54 -7.27 -8.47
CA ALA A 360 -8.56 -6.95 -9.45
C ALA A 360 -9.98 -6.86 -8.83
N GLY A 361 -10.10 -7.06 -7.51
CA GLY A 361 -11.32 -6.91 -6.74
C GLY A 361 -11.31 -5.67 -5.84
N ARG A 362 -11.96 -5.76 -4.67
CA ARG A 362 -12.02 -4.70 -3.66
C ARG A 362 -11.17 -5.04 -2.43
N VAL A 363 -10.32 -4.10 -2.01
CA VAL A 363 -9.64 -4.09 -0.71
C VAL A 363 -10.17 -2.91 0.08
N ASP A 364 -10.72 -3.19 1.25
CA ASP A 364 -11.44 -2.22 2.05
C ASP A 364 -11.06 -2.29 3.53
N ALA A 365 -10.89 -1.11 4.15
CA ALA A 365 -10.62 -0.96 5.58
C ALA A 365 -9.51 -1.90 6.11
N SER A 366 -8.50 -2.21 5.29
CA SER A 366 -7.53 -3.28 5.57
C SER A 366 -6.14 -2.72 5.83
N THR A 367 -5.34 -3.46 6.61
CA THR A 367 -4.07 -2.96 7.13
C THR A 367 -2.92 -3.93 6.87
N PHE A 368 -1.76 -3.40 6.49
CA PHE A 368 -0.50 -4.14 6.55
C PHE A 368 0.49 -3.48 7.51
N LYS A 369 1.20 -4.32 8.29
CA LYS A 369 2.30 -3.88 9.16
C LYS A 369 3.50 -4.83 9.09
N GLY A 370 4.54 -4.48 8.34
CA GLY A 370 5.72 -5.34 8.23
C GLY A 370 6.73 -4.90 7.18
N ILE A 371 7.56 -5.85 6.73
CA ILE A 371 8.57 -5.61 5.69
C ILE A 371 8.10 -6.26 4.38
N VAL A 372 8.15 -5.50 3.30
CA VAL A 372 7.95 -5.99 1.92
C VAL A 372 9.24 -5.79 1.13
N ALA A 373 9.72 -6.84 0.47
CA ALA A 373 10.93 -6.74 -0.34
C ALA A 373 10.81 -7.52 -1.66
N ALA A 374 11.33 -6.94 -2.73
CA ALA A 374 11.52 -7.62 -4.00
C ALA A 374 12.81 -7.19 -4.72
N THR A 375 13.21 -7.95 -5.73
CA THR A 375 14.33 -7.60 -6.61
C THR A 375 13.84 -6.92 -7.90
N ASP A 376 14.67 -6.80 -8.93
CA ASP A 376 14.43 -5.96 -10.10
C ASP A 376 13.18 -6.30 -10.93
N GLY A 377 12.63 -5.27 -11.57
CA GLY A 377 11.45 -5.36 -12.45
C GLY A 377 10.13 -5.57 -11.72
N ALA A 378 10.11 -5.52 -10.39
CA ALA A 378 8.94 -5.81 -9.58
C ALA A 378 7.99 -4.61 -9.46
N ARG A 379 6.77 -4.90 -9.00
CA ARG A 379 5.80 -3.94 -8.47
C ARG A 379 5.64 -4.22 -6.98
N VAL A 380 6.19 -3.36 -6.15
CA VAL A 380 6.32 -3.59 -4.70
C VAL A 380 5.48 -2.56 -3.96
N GLY A 381 4.46 -2.99 -3.24
CA GLY A 381 3.61 -2.12 -2.43
C GLY A 381 3.56 -2.54 -0.98
N GLY A 382 3.49 -1.59 -0.05
CA GLY A 382 3.28 -1.93 1.36
C GLY A 382 1.93 -2.63 1.60
N LEU A 383 0.87 -2.26 0.88
CA LEU A 383 -0.42 -2.95 0.93
C LEU A 383 -0.64 -3.82 -0.32
N VAL A 384 -0.53 -3.24 -1.52
CA VAL A 384 -0.88 -3.91 -2.77
C VAL A 384 0.27 -3.83 -3.79
N GLY A 385 0.71 -4.94 -4.35
CA GLY A 385 1.74 -4.93 -5.40
C GLY A 385 1.24 -4.25 -6.68
N GLU A 386 0.20 -4.82 -7.29
CA GLU A 386 -0.50 -4.27 -8.45
C GLU A 386 -2.00 -4.12 -8.18
N ASN A 387 -2.54 -2.91 -8.41
CA ASN A 387 -3.95 -2.63 -8.28
C ASN A 387 -4.61 -2.39 -9.66
N ARG A 388 -5.61 -3.21 -9.99
CA ARG A 388 -6.56 -3.09 -11.10
C ARG A 388 -8.02 -2.99 -10.64
N GLY A 389 -8.24 -3.01 -9.32
CA GLY A 389 -9.56 -2.86 -8.71
C GLY A 389 -9.62 -1.62 -7.81
N VAL A 390 -10.25 -1.78 -6.64
CA VAL A 390 -10.44 -0.68 -5.67
C VAL A 390 -9.63 -0.95 -4.42
N VAL A 391 -8.86 0.05 -3.99
CA VAL A 391 -8.30 0.15 -2.64
C VAL A 391 -8.96 1.33 -1.95
N HIS A 392 -9.66 1.08 -0.84
CA HIS A 392 -10.38 2.10 -0.07
C HIS A 392 -10.05 2.01 1.41
N ALA A 393 -9.93 3.16 2.08
CA ALA A 393 -9.82 3.27 3.54
C ALA A 393 -8.72 2.37 4.15
N SER A 394 -7.64 2.12 3.42
CA SER A 394 -6.65 1.09 3.79
C SER A 394 -5.30 1.71 4.13
N THR A 395 -4.52 1.01 4.95
CA THR A 395 -3.31 1.55 5.56
C THR A 395 -2.11 0.61 5.45
N ALA A 396 -0.93 1.14 5.13
CA ALA A 396 0.34 0.42 5.20
C ALA A 396 1.32 1.07 6.17
N VAL A 397 1.99 0.26 6.99
CA VAL A 397 3.04 0.68 7.92
C VAL A 397 4.25 -0.26 7.82
N GLY A 398 5.46 0.30 7.84
CA GLY A 398 6.69 -0.49 7.92
C GLY A 398 7.75 -0.08 6.89
N ARG A 399 8.32 -1.06 6.17
CA ARG A 399 9.37 -0.82 5.17
C ARG A 399 9.08 -1.54 3.86
N VAL A 400 9.29 -0.86 2.74
CA VAL A 400 9.14 -1.42 1.40
C VAL A 400 10.41 -1.18 0.60
N THR A 401 11.06 -2.25 0.18
CA THR A 401 12.32 -2.19 -0.59
C THR A 401 12.16 -2.86 -1.95
N GLY A 402 12.59 -2.21 -3.01
CA GLY A 402 12.70 -2.78 -4.35
C GLY A 402 14.04 -2.48 -5.00
N GLY A 403 14.47 -3.34 -5.93
CA GLY A 403 15.60 -3.04 -6.81
C GLY A 403 15.25 -1.98 -7.86
N ALA A 404 15.62 -2.19 -9.11
CA ALA A 404 15.15 -1.40 -10.25
C ALA A 404 13.66 -1.69 -10.54
N SER A 405 12.75 -1.14 -9.73
CA SER A 405 11.34 -1.53 -9.63
C SER A 405 10.42 -0.34 -9.40
N ASN A 406 9.10 -0.55 -9.52
CA ASN A 406 8.10 0.41 -9.03
C ASN A 406 7.80 0.08 -7.57
N VAL A 407 8.14 0.99 -6.66
CA VAL A 407 8.05 0.81 -5.22
C VAL A 407 7.12 1.85 -4.63
N GLY A 408 6.03 1.42 -3.99
CA GLY A 408 5.04 2.28 -3.36
C GLY A 408 4.87 1.97 -1.88
N GLY A 409 4.72 3.01 -1.05
CA GLY A 409 4.42 2.81 0.37
C GLY A 409 3.08 2.08 0.60
N LEU A 410 2.07 2.33 -0.23
CA LEU A 410 0.79 1.59 -0.24
C LEU A 410 0.68 0.67 -1.46
N VAL A 411 0.86 1.20 -2.67
CA VAL A 411 0.63 0.46 -3.93
C VAL A 411 1.84 0.53 -4.86
N GLY A 412 2.36 -0.61 -5.31
CA GLY A 412 3.49 -0.62 -6.27
C GLY A 412 3.11 -0.01 -7.61
N ALA A 413 2.05 -0.51 -8.24
CA ALA A 413 1.46 0.05 -9.46
C ALA A 413 -0.06 0.12 -9.38
N ASN A 414 -0.64 1.29 -9.67
CA ASN A 414 -2.07 1.52 -9.71
C ASN A 414 -2.57 1.73 -11.14
N PHE A 415 -3.51 0.91 -11.59
CA PHE A 415 -4.20 1.00 -12.88
C PHE A 415 -5.71 1.27 -12.72
N ALA A 416 -6.17 1.43 -11.48
CA ALA A 416 -7.58 1.65 -11.16
C ALA A 416 -7.70 2.67 -10.01
N SER A 417 -8.37 2.37 -8.89
CA SER A 417 -8.70 3.38 -7.88
C SER A 417 -8.00 3.13 -6.54
N VAL A 418 -7.41 4.19 -5.99
CA VAL A 418 -6.97 4.30 -4.59
C VAL A 418 -7.66 5.50 -3.95
N ARG A 419 -8.37 5.30 -2.84
CA ARG A 419 -9.17 6.34 -2.19
C ARG A 419 -9.02 6.30 -0.68
N ASP A 420 -8.98 7.47 -0.06
CA ASP A 420 -9.07 7.62 1.40
C ASP A 420 -8.05 6.74 2.16
N SER A 421 -6.89 6.49 1.56
CA SER A 421 -5.92 5.52 2.04
C SER A 421 -4.63 6.20 2.50
N THR A 422 -3.90 5.54 3.39
CA THR A 422 -2.72 6.14 4.04
C THR A 422 -1.50 5.21 4.03
N ALA A 423 -0.30 5.79 4.00
CA ALA A 423 0.94 5.06 4.17
C ALA A 423 1.89 5.82 5.11
N SER A 424 2.53 5.07 6.01
CA SER A 424 3.60 5.53 6.89
C SER A 424 4.73 4.52 6.82
N VAL A 425 5.53 4.61 5.76
CA VAL A 425 6.45 3.57 5.32
C VAL A 425 7.79 4.17 4.93
N ASN A 426 8.88 3.48 5.26
CA ASN A 426 10.19 3.77 4.65
C ASN A 426 10.25 3.08 3.28
N VAL A 427 10.32 3.86 2.21
CA VAL A 427 10.30 3.38 0.83
C VAL A 427 11.70 3.51 0.23
N ASP A 428 12.28 2.40 -0.21
CA ASP A 428 13.60 2.38 -0.85
C ASP A 428 13.54 1.71 -2.23
N ALA A 429 13.87 2.46 -3.27
CA ALA A 429 14.06 1.92 -4.62
C ALA A 429 15.54 1.96 -5.03
N GLY A 430 16.00 0.88 -5.65
CA GLY A 430 17.36 0.74 -6.18
C GLY A 430 17.65 1.66 -7.37
N MET A 431 18.82 1.47 -7.98
CA MET A 431 19.26 2.24 -9.15
C MET A 431 18.23 2.16 -10.27
N ALA A 432 17.89 3.30 -10.89
CA ALA A 432 16.83 3.41 -11.90
C ALA A 432 15.43 2.94 -11.43
N GLY A 433 15.23 2.78 -10.13
CA GLY A 433 13.93 2.47 -9.54
C GLY A 433 13.02 3.69 -9.44
N VAL A 434 11.72 3.45 -9.32
CA VAL A 434 10.68 4.47 -9.18
C VAL A 434 10.03 4.31 -7.81
N ALA A 435 10.24 5.27 -6.92
CA ALA A 435 9.76 5.27 -5.55
C ALA A 435 8.62 6.29 -5.36
N GLY A 436 7.53 5.86 -4.73
CA GLY A 436 6.42 6.71 -4.31
C GLY A 436 6.05 6.44 -2.85
N GLY A 437 5.88 7.47 -2.03
CA GLY A 437 5.51 7.28 -0.62
C GLY A 437 4.10 6.70 -0.42
N LEU A 438 3.23 6.82 -1.43
CA LEU A 438 1.94 6.10 -1.49
C LEU A 438 1.92 5.14 -2.69
N VAL A 439 2.20 5.62 -3.91
CA VAL A 439 2.11 4.81 -5.14
C VAL A 439 3.37 4.91 -5.98
N GLY A 440 3.99 3.79 -6.35
CA GLY A 440 5.18 3.81 -7.22
C GLY A 440 4.86 4.35 -8.61
N HIS A 441 3.97 3.65 -9.34
CA HIS A 441 3.48 4.06 -10.67
C HIS A 441 1.96 4.18 -10.68
N ASN A 442 1.44 5.34 -11.08
CA ASN A 442 0.01 5.60 -11.19
C ASN A 442 -0.42 5.79 -12.64
N ALA A 443 -1.33 4.95 -13.11
CA ALA A 443 -2.03 5.06 -14.39
C ALA A 443 -3.56 5.04 -14.21
N GLY A 444 -4.04 5.10 -12.97
CA GLY A 444 -5.44 5.25 -12.60
C GLY A 444 -5.66 6.49 -11.72
N THR A 445 -6.63 6.45 -10.82
CA THR A 445 -7.03 7.60 -9.99
C THR A 445 -6.64 7.39 -8.52
N ILE A 446 -6.01 8.41 -7.94
CA ILE A 446 -5.74 8.55 -6.51
C ILE A 446 -6.57 9.73 -5.99
N VAL A 447 -7.39 9.51 -4.95
CA VAL A 447 -8.28 10.54 -4.38
C VAL A 447 -8.14 10.58 -2.87
N ALA A 448 -8.07 11.79 -2.31
CA ALA A 448 -8.18 12.03 -0.86
C ALA A 448 -7.24 11.13 -0.02
N SER A 449 -6.07 10.82 -0.57
CA SER A 449 -5.12 9.88 0.05
C SER A 449 -3.89 10.64 0.53
N SER A 450 -3.26 10.14 1.59
CA SER A 450 -2.15 10.85 2.23
C SER A 450 -1.01 9.92 2.63
N THR A 451 0.18 10.48 2.77
CA THR A 451 1.37 9.74 3.20
C THR A 451 2.34 10.63 3.95
N ASP A 452 2.95 10.10 5.00
CA ASP A 452 4.10 10.67 5.71
C ASP A 452 5.37 9.83 5.51
N SER A 453 5.33 8.90 4.55
CA SER A 453 6.44 8.02 4.18
C SER A 453 7.71 8.78 3.80
N TYR A 454 8.85 8.29 4.29
CA TYR A 454 10.18 8.71 3.87
C TYR A 454 10.59 7.94 2.61
N VAL A 455 10.92 8.65 1.53
CA VAL A 455 11.12 8.06 0.20
C VAL A 455 12.56 8.24 -0.27
N THR A 456 13.22 7.14 -0.62
CA THR A 456 14.56 7.14 -1.22
C THR A 456 14.56 6.45 -2.58
N ALA A 457 15.12 7.10 -3.59
CA ALA A 457 15.49 6.48 -4.86
C ALA A 457 17.00 6.64 -5.10
N ALA A 458 17.69 5.57 -5.50
CA ALA A 458 19.11 5.66 -5.82
C ALA A 458 19.38 6.41 -7.14
N ALA A 459 20.64 6.43 -7.58
CA ALA A 459 21.07 7.12 -8.80
C ALA A 459 20.22 6.74 -10.03
N SER A 460 19.98 7.74 -10.90
CA SER A 460 19.10 7.66 -12.07
C SER A 460 17.66 7.23 -11.77
N GLY A 461 17.26 7.24 -10.50
CA GLY A 461 15.91 6.88 -10.06
C GLY A 461 14.92 8.03 -10.13
N ILE A 462 13.67 7.73 -9.76
CA ILE A 462 12.59 8.71 -9.63
C ILE A 462 12.02 8.59 -8.22
N ALA A 463 12.03 9.68 -7.45
CA ALA A 463 11.42 9.76 -6.13
C ALA A 463 10.23 10.72 -6.14
N GLY A 464 9.09 10.27 -5.60
CA GLY A 464 7.91 11.09 -5.36
C GLY A 464 7.39 10.90 -3.94
N GLY A 465 7.15 11.98 -3.21
CA GLY A 465 6.62 11.86 -1.83
C GLY A 465 5.27 11.15 -1.77
N LEU A 466 4.37 11.36 -2.75
CA LEU A 466 3.13 10.59 -2.91
C LEU A 466 3.25 9.56 -4.03
N VAL A 467 3.63 10.00 -5.24
CA VAL A 467 3.63 9.17 -6.45
C VAL A 467 4.99 9.22 -7.14
N GLY A 468 5.63 8.08 -7.40
CA GLY A 468 6.89 8.09 -8.17
C GLY A 468 6.67 8.62 -9.59
N ARG A 469 5.81 7.97 -10.36
CA ARG A 469 5.39 8.42 -11.69
C ARG A 469 3.87 8.41 -11.87
N ASN A 470 3.31 9.56 -12.21
CA ASN A 470 1.93 9.71 -12.66
C ASN A 470 1.89 9.71 -14.20
N ALA A 471 1.38 8.63 -14.80
CA ALA A 471 1.28 8.45 -16.24
C ALA A 471 0.21 9.36 -16.88
N ALA A 472 0.14 9.39 -18.21
CA ALA A 472 -0.79 10.25 -18.95
C ALA A 472 -2.27 10.02 -18.61
N THR A 473 -2.65 8.78 -18.26
CA THR A 473 -4.01 8.43 -17.80
C THR A 473 -4.18 8.60 -16.28
N GLY A 474 -3.10 8.92 -15.58
CA GLY A 474 -3.07 8.99 -14.13
C GLY A 474 -3.62 10.30 -13.60
N GLU A 475 -4.44 10.21 -12.56
CA GLU A 475 -5.01 11.34 -11.84
C GLU A 475 -4.65 11.29 -10.36
N VAL A 476 -4.22 12.43 -9.82
CA VAL A 476 -3.98 12.65 -8.39
C VAL A 476 -4.83 13.82 -7.92
N LEU A 477 -5.82 13.56 -7.08
CA LEU A 477 -6.84 14.51 -6.69
C LEU A 477 -6.88 14.67 -5.17
N ALA A 478 -6.85 15.92 -4.68
CA ALA A 478 -7.03 16.24 -3.27
C ALA A 478 -6.15 15.41 -2.32
N SER A 479 -4.90 15.13 -2.70
CA SER A 479 -4.01 14.21 -1.99
C SER A 479 -2.78 14.93 -1.46
N SER A 480 -2.12 14.37 -0.44
CA SER A 480 -1.02 15.05 0.25
C SER A 480 0.16 14.15 0.62
N ALA A 481 1.38 14.67 0.48
CA ALA A 481 2.60 14.05 0.98
C ALA A 481 3.30 14.94 2.02
N ALA A 482 3.66 14.34 3.16
CA ALA A 482 4.32 15.03 4.26
C ALA A 482 5.75 14.54 4.53
N GLY A 483 6.10 13.32 4.10
CA GLY A 483 7.45 12.77 4.29
C GLY A 483 8.43 13.25 3.23
N ASP A 484 9.71 13.15 3.56
CA ASP A 484 10.80 13.64 2.70
C ASP A 484 11.00 12.74 1.47
N ALA A 485 11.46 13.35 0.37
CA ALA A 485 11.80 12.67 -0.87
C ALA A 485 13.27 12.92 -1.21
N ILE A 486 14.05 11.84 -1.23
CA ILE A 486 15.48 11.86 -1.53
C ILE A 486 15.79 11.06 -2.78
N ALA A 487 16.52 11.66 -3.70
CA ALA A 487 16.99 10.99 -4.91
C ALA A 487 18.51 11.11 -5.07
N GLY A 488 19.14 10.10 -5.68
CA GLY A 488 20.58 10.12 -5.96
C GLY A 488 20.98 11.05 -7.12
N ASP A 489 22.18 10.83 -7.65
CA ASP A 489 22.69 11.56 -8.82
C ASP A 489 21.89 11.22 -10.08
N PHE A 490 21.80 12.17 -11.02
CA PHE A 490 21.08 12.03 -12.30
C PHE A 490 19.59 11.67 -12.15
N ALA A 491 19.04 11.86 -10.94
CA ALA A 491 17.71 11.40 -10.59
C ALA A 491 16.66 12.52 -10.70
N THR A 492 15.40 12.13 -10.61
CA THR A 492 14.26 13.06 -10.54
C THR A 492 13.60 12.95 -9.17
N ALA A 493 13.33 14.08 -8.51
CA ALA A 493 12.69 14.12 -7.21
C ALA A 493 11.52 15.11 -7.19
N GLY A 494 10.42 14.72 -6.58
CA GLY A 494 9.28 15.59 -6.31
C GLY A 494 8.66 15.34 -4.94
N GLY A 495 8.31 16.40 -4.20
CA GLY A 495 7.70 16.23 -2.88
C GLY A 495 6.29 15.63 -2.93
N LEU A 496 5.58 15.72 -4.06
CA LEU A 496 4.35 14.96 -4.32
C LEU A 496 4.59 13.92 -5.42
N ALA A 497 5.10 14.32 -6.58
CA ALA A 497 5.29 13.43 -7.71
C ALA A 497 6.69 13.55 -8.33
N GLY A 498 7.39 12.44 -8.56
CA GLY A 498 8.66 12.51 -9.29
C GLY A 498 8.44 12.98 -10.73
N VAL A 499 7.58 12.28 -11.47
CA VAL A 499 7.18 12.63 -12.84
C VAL A 499 5.66 12.72 -12.95
N ASN A 500 5.16 13.73 -13.66
CA ASN A 500 3.76 13.89 -14.00
C ASN A 500 3.53 14.06 -15.51
N ASP A 501 2.94 13.06 -16.13
CA ASP A 501 2.42 13.10 -17.50
C ASP A 501 0.89 13.29 -17.53
N GLY A 502 0.22 13.07 -16.40
CA GLY A 502 -1.25 13.13 -16.25
C GLY A 502 -1.73 14.39 -15.52
N VAL A 503 -2.71 14.23 -14.63
CA VAL A 503 -3.34 15.35 -13.90
C VAL A 503 -3.03 15.28 -12.41
N ILE A 504 -2.56 16.39 -11.86
CA ILE A 504 -2.47 16.65 -10.42
C ILE A 504 -3.35 17.86 -10.11
N ARG A 505 -4.32 17.70 -9.20
CA ARG A 505 -5.25 18.78 -8.85
C ARG A 505 -5.54 18.83 -7.35
N GLY A 506 -5.55 20.04 -6.79
CA GLY A 506 -5.92 20.25 -5.39
C GLY A 506 -5.00 19.56 -4.40
N SER A 507 -3.75 19.26 -4.77
CA SER A 507 -2.86 18.38 -4.00
C SER A 507 -1.70 19.15 -3.40
N SER A 508 -1.05 18.60 -2.37
CA SER A 508 -0.01 19.32 -1.64
C SER A 508 1.18 18.48 -1.17
N SER A 509 2.35 19.12 -1.08
CA SER A 509 3.56 18.54 -0.48
C SER A 509 4.13 19.41 0.64
N LYS A 510 4.68 18.76 1.66
CA LYS A 510 5.33 19.42 2.81
C LYS A 510 6.73 18.90 3.14
N GLY A 511 7.03 17.64 2.79
CA GLY A 511 8.34 17.05 3.05
C GLY A 511 9.45 17.75 2.26
N ALA A 512 10.67 17.71 2.79
CA ALA A 512 11.84 18.24 2.11
C ALA A 512 12.18 17.38 0.89
N VAL A 513 12.71 18.02 -0.15
CA VAL A 513 13.16 17.36 -1.37
C VAL A 513 14.66 17.54 -1.49
N MET A 514 15.39 16.43 -1.55
CA MET A 514 16.85 16.42 -1.72
C MET A 514 17.23 15.59 -2.94
N ALA A 515 18.11 16.10 -3.78
CA ALA A 515 18.64 15.33 -4.91
C ALA A 515 20.14 15.53 -5.12
N GLY A 516 20.80 14.53 -5.71
CA GLY A 516 22.24 14.58 -6.02
C GLY A 516 22.60 15.51 -7.18
N MET A 517 23.77 15.27 -7.79
CA MET A 517 24.25 16.09 -8.91
C MET A 517 23.46 15.83 -10.20
N MET A 518 23.39 16.84 -11.08
CA MET A 518 22.68 16.78 -12.36
C MET A 518 21.24 16.28 -12.24
N ALA A 519 20.59 16.59 -11.12
CA ALA A 519 19.26 16.12 -10.81
C ALA A 519 18.17 17.12 -11.22
N GLN A 520 16.93 16.65 -11.18
CA GLN A 520 15.74 17.48 -11.37
C GLN A 520 14.87 17.39 -10.12
N ALA A 521 14.82 18.47 -9.33
CA ALA A 521 14.12 18.47 -8.05
C ALA A 521 13.04 19.56 -7.99
N GLY A 522 11.79 19.15 -7.73
CA GLY A 522 10.67 20.04 -7.55
C GLY A 522 10.03 19.86 -6.18
N GLY A 523 9.62 20.93 -5.51
CA GLY A 523 8.96 20.80 -4.21
C GLY A 523 7.62 20.04 -4.30
N LEU A 524 6.90 20.15 -5.42
CA LEU A 524 5.72 19.33 -5.73
C LEU A 524 6.04 18.26 -6.78
N VAL A 525 6.57 18.67 -7.93
CA VAL A 525 6.79 17.77 -9.08
C VAL A 525 8.20 17.91 -9.64
N GLY A 526 8.95 16.81 -9.79
CA GLY A 526 10.25 16.87 -10.48
C GLY A 526 10.09 17.30 -11.94
N VAL A 527 9.40 16.49 -12.74
CA VAL A 527 9.13 16.78 -14.16
C VAL A 527 7.64 16.78 -14.44
N ASN A 528 7.15 17.85 -15.06
CA ASN A 528 5.76 17.98 -15.48
C ASN A 528 5.63 18.10 -17.01
N ALA A 529 5.05 17.09 -17.63
CA ALA A 529 4.53 17.12 -19.01
C ALA A 529 3.00 17.21 -19.07
N GLY A 530 2.33 16.90 -17.95
CA GLY A 530 0.87 16.97 -17.82
C GLY A 530 0.37 18.30 -17.23
N THR A 531 -0.69 18.22 -16.42
CA THR A 531 -1.31 19.37 -15.75
C THR A 531 -1.08 19.32 -14.24
N VAL A 532 -0.65 20.45 -13.69
CA VAL A 532 -0.64 20.74 -12.25
C VAL A 532 -1.57 21.91 -12.00
N GLN A 533 -2.66 21.69 -11.28
CA GLN A 533 -3.69 22.70 -11.04
C GLN A 533 -4.00 22.85 -9.54
N ALA A 534 -4.19 24.09 -9.08
CA ALA A 534 -4.65 24.39 -7.71
C ALA A 534 -3.87 23.62 -6.63
N SER A 535 -2.56 23.48 -6.81
CA SER A 535 -1.71 22.63 -5.97
C SER A 535 -0.60 23.43 -5.31
N ALA A 536 -0.09 22.95 -4.17
CA ALA A 536 0.83 23.73 -3.35
C ALA A 536 2.02 22.91 -2.80
N SER A 537 3.20 23.51 -2.79
CA SER A 537 4.39 22.97 -2.13
C SER A 537 4.88 23.90 -1.04
N THR A 538 5.16 23.34 0.14
CA THR A 538 5.76 24.06 1.28
C THR A 538 7.11 23.49 1.71
N GLY A 539 7.51 22.33 1.18
CA GLY A 539 8.78 21.69 1.50
C GLY A 539 9.96 22.40 0.82
N SER A 540 11.09 22.51 1.53
CA SER A 540 12.33 23.04 0.96
C SER A 540 12.91 22.09 -0.07
N VAL A 541 13.58 22.63 -1.08
CA VAL A 541 14.23 21.87 -2.15
C VAL A 541 15.72 22.18 -2.16
N ALA A 542 16.55 21.14 -2.08
CA ALA A 542 18.01 21.26 -2.14
C ALA A 542 18.59 20.26 -3.13
N THR A 543 19.51 20.73 -3.97
CA THR A 543 20.26 19.86 -4.89
C THR A 543 21.75 20.20 -4.89
N ASP A 544 22.53 19.30 -5.48
CA ASP A 544 23.94 19.54 -5.74
C ASP A 544 24.17 20.22 -7.12
N PHE A 545 25.39 20.14 -7.66
CA PHE A 545 25.84 20.82 -8.89
C PHE A 545 25.04 20.48 -10.15
N GLU A 546 25.00 21.43 -11.09
CA GLU A 546 24.44 21.32 -12.46
C GLU A 546 22.98 20.82 -12.52
N SER A 547 22.18 21.17 -11.52
CA SER A 547 20.80 20.68 -11.37
C SER A 547 19.76 21.66 -11.89
N VAL A 548 18.54 21.17 -12.08
CA VAL A 548 17.34 21.99 -12.32
C VAL A 548 16.44 21.91 -11.11
N VAL A 549 16.08 23.05 -10.54
CA VAL A 549 15.41 23.12 -9.24
C VAL A 549 14.23 24.08 -9.27
N GLY A 550 13.08 23.64 -8.77
CA GLY A 550 11.90 24.48 -8.64
C GLY A 550 11.21 24.31 -7.29
N GLY A 551 10.74 25.39 -6.68
CA GLY A 551 9.96 25.28 -5.44
C GLY A 551 8.63 24.53 -5.62
N LEU A 552 8.05 24.57 -6.83
CA LEU A 552 6.92 23.72 -7.23
C LEU A 552 7.36 22.64 -8.21
N VAL A 553 7.91 23.02 -9.36
CA VAL A 553 8.22 22.11 -10.48
C VAL A 553 9.64 22.30 -10.98
N ALA A 554 10.45 21.24 -11.09
CA ALA A 554 11.80 21.41 -11.63
C ALA A 554 11.77 21.76 -13.12
N SER A 555 11.17 20.89 -13.94
CA SER A 555 11.02 21.09 -15.39
C SER A 555 9.57 20.99 -15.83
N ASN A 556 9.06 22.04 -16.48
CA ASN A 556 7.69 22.11 -16.97
C ASN A 556 7.63 22.19 -18.51
N SER A 557 7.08 21.18 -19.16
CA SER A 557 6.64 21.20 -20.56
C SER A 557 5.13 21.19 -20.73
N GLY A 558 4.38 20.93 -19.65
CA GLY A 558 2.92 20.94 -19.60
C GLY A 558 2.33 22.26 -19.11
N VAL A 559 1.28 22.16 -18.29
CA VAL A 559 0.52 23.30 -17.75
C VAL A 559 0.62 23.36 -16.23
N ILE A 560 0.93 24.54 -15.70
CA ILE A 560 0.80 24.91 -14.29
C ILE A 560 -0.23 26.03 -14.19
N ASP A 561 -1.23 25.83 -13.35
CA ASP A 561 -2.40 26.71 -13.21
C ASP A 561 -2.80 26.88 -11.74
N GLY A 562 -2.94 28.10 -11.24
CA GLY A 562 -3.51 28.34 -9.91
C GLY A 562 -2.69 27.76 -8.76
N SER A 563 -1.39 27.56 -8.95
CA SER A 563 -0.54 26.75 -8.06
C SER A 563 0.54 27.59 -7.37
N SER A 564 1.01 27.15 -6.20
CA SER A 564 1.91 27.96 -5.37
C SER A 564 3.05 27.19 -4.72
N ALA A 565 4.19 27.86 -4.53
CA ALA A 565 5.33 27.33 -3.78
C ALA A 565 5.80 28.32 -2.72
N SER A 566 6.04 27.83 -1.51
CA SER A 566 6.59 28.62 -0.40
C SER A 566 7.83 28.01 0.25
N GLY A 567 8.29 26.84 -0.19
CA GLY A 567 9.52 26.24 0.30
C GLY A 567 10.75 26.89 -0.32
N ASP A 568 11.81 27.06 0.48
CA ASP A 568 13.09 27.60 0.01
C ASP A 568 13.75 26.66 -1.01
N VAL A 569 14.42 27.25 -1.99
CA VAL A 569 15.16 26.58 -3.05
C VAL A 569 16.64 26.86 -2.90
N ARG A 570 17.45 25.81 -2.79
CA ARG A 570 18.92 25.87 -2.77
C ARG A 570 19.50 24.96 -3.85
N ALA A 571 20.43 25.50 -4.63
CA ALA A 571 21.17 24.74 -5.64
C ALA A 571 22.62 25.18 -5.68
N GLU A 572 23.50 24.30 -6.15
CA GLU A 572 24.94 24.55 -6.24
C GLU A 572 25.36 24.97 -7.67
N PHE A 573 26.68 25.01 -7.92
CA PHE A 573 27.28 25.57 -9.13
C PHE A 573 26.69 24.98 -10.42
N GLY A 574 26.40 25.85 -11.41
CA GLY A 574 25.90 25.47 -12.73
C GLY A 574 24.38 25.26 -12.81
N SER A 575 23.66 25.49 -11.71
CA SER A 575 22.23 25.15 -11.63
C SER A 575 21.27 26.19 -12.20
N ILE A 576 20.07 25.73 -12.55
CA ILE A 576 18.92 26.56 -12.92
C ILE A 576 17.89 26.44 -11.80
N ALA A 577 17.58 27.55 -11.12
CA ALA A 577 16.68 27.56 -9.98
C ALA A 577 15.56 28.59 -10.12
N GLY A 578 14.33 28.18 -9.82
CA GLY A 578 13.18 29.07 -9.72
C GLY A 578 12.38 28.84 -8.44
N GLY A 579 11.83 29.90 -7.86
CA GLY A 579 10.99 29.77 -6.66
C GLY A 579 9.68 29.01 -6.93
N LEU A 580 9.20 29.00 -8.17
CA LEU A 580 8.13 28.11 -8.63
C LEU A 580 8.65 27.04 -9.59
N VAL A 581 9.31 27.45 -10.69
CA VAL A 581 9.72 26.56 -11.77
C VAL A 581 11.20 26.71 -12.10
N GLY A 582 11.97 25.62 -12.12
CA GLY A 582 13.37 25.70 -12.57
C GLY A 582 13.45 26.08 -14.06
N ARG A 583 12.94 25.18 -14.91
CA ARG A 583 12.90 25.34 -16.37
C ARG A 583 11.47 25.26 -16.90
N ASN A 584 11.02 26.27 -17.62
CA ASN A 584 9.72 26.29 -18.28
C ASN A 584 9.86 26.27 -19.81
N THR A 585 9.24 25.30 -20.46
CA THR A 585 8.97 25.28 -21.91
C THR A 585 7.47 25.18 -22.21
N GLY A 586 6.64 25.00 -21.18
CA GLY A 586 5.19 24.92 -21.26
C GLY A 586 4.51 26.23 -20.86
N THR A 587 3.37 26.11 -20.17
CA THR A 587 2.58 27.26 -19.68
C THR A 587 2.59 27.30 -18.16
N VAL A 588 2.86 28.49 -17.61
CA VAL A 588 2.67 28.84 -16.20
C VAL A 588 1.68 30.00 -16.13
N ARG A 589 0.59 29.84 -15.41
CA ARG A 589 -0.37 30.93 -15.19
C ARG A 589 -0.99 30.90 -13.81
N ASP A 590 -1.39 32.08 -13.35
CA ASP A 590 -2.13 32.25 -12.10
C ASP A 590 -1.37 31.64 -10.91
N ALA A 591 -0.04 31.79 -10.88
CA ALA A 591 0.84 31.06 -9.97
C ALA A 591 1.69 31.97 -9.09
N ASP A 592 2.01 31.51 -7.88
CA ASP A 592 2.67 32.31 -6.85
C ASP A 592 3.92 31.62 -6.27
N ALA A 593 5.03 32.36 -6.21
CA ALA A 593 6.27 31.94 -5.53
C ALA A 593 6.58 32.83 -4.32
N LYS A 594 6.81 32.20 -3.17
CA LYS A 594 7.14 32.87 -1.91
C LYS A 594 8.45 32.40 -1.28
N GLY A 595 8.94 31.22 -1.64
CA GLY A 595 10.20 30.67 -1.12
C GLY A 595 11.41 31.44 -1.62
N ALA A 596 12.44 31.57 -0.78
CA ALA A 596 13.70 32.19 -1.19
C ALA A 596 14.45 31.27 -2.16
N VAL A 597 15.23 31.85 -3.08
CA VAL A 597 16.03 31.12 -4.08
C VAL A 597 17.50 31.47 -3.90
N ALA A 598 18.35 30.45 -3.71
CA ALA A 598 19.79 30.61 -3.62
C ALA A 598 20.50 29.66 -4.59
N VAL A 599 21.36 30.21 -5.45
CA VAL A 599 22.28 29.44 -6.31
C VAL A 599 23.72 29.78 -5.96
N MET A 600 24.43 28.82 -5.36
CA MET A 600 25.85 28.96 -5.04
C MET A 600 26.66 28.72 -6.32
N GLY A 601 27.42 29.70 -6.80
CA GLY A 601 28.12 29.65 -8.09
C GLY A 601 27.37 30.28 -9.29
N THR A 602 27.87 30.01 -10.50
CA THR A 602 27.28 30.51 -11.76
C THR A 602 25.97 29.79 -12.04
N GLY A 603 24.89 30.52 -12.33
CA GLY A 603 23.61 29.90 -12.66
C GLY A 603 22.54 30.87 -13.13
N LYS A 604 21.32 30.34 -13.28
CA LYS A 604 20.13 31.11 -13.65
C LYS A 604 19.14 31.04 -12.49
N ALA A 605 18.89 32.17 -11.84
CA ALA A 605 18.05 32.24 -10.64
C ALA A 605 16.88 33.21 -10.86
N GLY A 606 15.65 32.73 -10.66
CA GLY A 606 14.44 33.56 -10.77
C GLY A 606 13.51 33.36 -9.58
N GLY A 607 12.87 34.44 -9.12
CA GLY A 607 11.90 34.33 -8.02
C GLY A 607 10.69 33.46 -8.39
N LEU A 608 10.27 33.47 -9.67
CA LEU A 608 9.26 32.56 -10.22
C LEU A 608 9.90 31.46 -11.07
N VAL A 609 10.62 31.83 -12.14
CA VAL A 609 11.20 30.88 -13.10
C VAL A 609 12.69 31.09 -13.31
N GLY A 610 13.52 30.05 -13.18
CA GLY A 610 14.96 30.16 -13.46
C GLY A 610 15.25 30.42 -14.94
N PHE A 611 14.76 29.55 -15.82
CA PHE A 611 14.86 29.68 -17.27
C PHE A 611 13.49 29.52 -17.93
N ASN A 612 13.05 30.54 -18.67
CA ASN A 612 11.80 30.54 -19.42
C ASN A 612 12.04 30.46 -20.92
N ALA A 613 11.46 29.44 -21.56
CA ALA A 613 11.34 29.26 -23.01
C ALA A 613 9.88 28.99 -23.43
N GLY A 614 8.93 29.23 -22.52
CA GLY A 614 7.50 29.06 -22.74
C GLY A 614 6.72 30.32 -22.41
N ARG A 615 5.48 30.14 -21.94
CA ARG A 615 4.57 31.22 -21.56
C ARG A 615 4.46 31.33 -20.04
N VAL A 616 4.58 32.55 -19.53
CA VAL A 616 4.26 32.92 -18.14
C VAL A 616 3.23 34.04 -18.17
N SER A 617 2.11 33.90 -17.44
CA SER A 617 1.10 34.95 -17.36
C SER A 617 0.47 35.07 -15.97
N SER A 618 0.04 36.27 -15.58
CA SER A 618 -0.75 36.48 -14.36
C SER A 618 -0.14 35.85 -13.09
N SER A 619 1.19 35.90 -12.96
CA SER A 619 1.92 35.18 -11.91
C SER A 619 2.77 36.12 -11.06
N SER A 620 3.06 35.74 -9.82
CA SER A 620 3.77 36.60 -8.87
C SER A 620 4.93 35.89 -8.15
N ALA A 621 5.99 36.66 -7.86
CA ALA A 621 7.10 36.23 -7.02
C ALA A 621 7.38 37.24 -5.90
N SER A 622 7.58 36.72 -4.68
CA SER A 622 7.86 37.52 -3.48
C SER A 622 9.05 37.03 -2.66
N GLY A 623 9.58 35.84 -2.95
CA GLY A 623 10.81 35.35 -2.33
C GLY A 623 12.04 36.07 -2.83
N ASP A 624 13.03 36.26 -1.95
CA ASP A 624 14.32 36.84 -2.30
C ASP A 624 15.15 35.87 -3.16
N VAL A 625 15.93 36.41 -4.09
CA VAL A 625 16.76 35.66 -5.04
C VAL A 625 18.22 36.06 -4.87
N LEU A 626 19.07 35.08 -4.64
CA LEU A 626 20.51 35.22 -4.51
C LEU A 626 21.23 34.28 -5.49
N ALA A 627 22.20 34.80 -6.23
CA ALA A 627 23.15 33.94 -6.96
C ALA A 627 24.56 34.55 -7.00
N ASP A 628 25.57 33.70 -7.16
CA ASP A 628 26.97 34.14 -7.17
C ASP A 628 27.42 34.72 -8.52
N ARG A 629 28.73 34.64 -8.79
CA ARG A 629 29.43 35.36 -9.86
C ARG A 629 28.93 34.90 -11.22
N GLY A 630 28.75 35.84 -12.14
CA GLY A 630 28.45 35.57 -13.54
C GLY A 630 27.05 35.00 -13.79
N SER A 631 26.14 35.17 -12.83
CA SER A 631 24.78 34.61 -12.88
C SER A 631 23.78 35.56 -13.54
N SER A 632 22.67 34.99 -14.03
CA SER A 632 21.47 35.73 -14.43
C SER A 632 20.43 35.65 -13.32
N VAL A 633 20.14 36.78 -12.68
CA VAL A 633 19.31 36.87 -11.48
C VAL A 633 18.12 37.79 -11.76
N GLY A 634 16.89 37.29 -11.65
CA GLY A 634 15.69 38.08 -11.80
C GLY A 634 14.74 37.94 -10.63
N GLY A 635 14.11 39.04 -10.21
CA GLY A 635 13.05 38.97 -9.20
C GLY A 635 11.85 38.10 -9.64
N LEU A 636 11.60 37.98 -10.95
CA LEU A 636 10.62 37.05 -11.52
C LEU A 636 11.31 35.93 -12.32
N ILE A 637 12.10 36.28 -13.34
CA ILE A 637 12.69 35.33 -14.30
C ILE A 637 14.20 35.48 -14.35
N GLY A 638 14.97 34.40 -14.17
CA GLY A 638 16.43 34.46 -14.33
C GLY A 638 16.82 34.80 -15.76
N GLU A 639 16.38 33.98 -16.72
CA GLU A 639 16.59 34.19 -18.16
C GLU A 639 15.31 33.91 -18.96
N ASN A 640 14.94 34.85 -19.83
CA ASN A 640 13.80 34.75 -20.72
C ASN A 640 14.30 34.59 -22.17
N ALA A 641 14.11 33.40 -22.75
CA ALA A 641 14.67 33.02 -24.04
C ALA A 641 13.93 33.66 -25.23
N ILE A 642 14.55 33.55 -26.41
CA ILE A 642 13.93 33.96 -27.67
C ILE A 642 12.64 33.17 -27.89
N GLY A 643 11.55 33.85 -28.25
CA GLY A 643 10.23 33.25 -28.47
C GLY A 643 9.42 33.01 -27.18
N ALA A 644 10.00 33.22 -26.00
CA ALA A 644 9.31 33.13 -24.73
C ALA A 644 8.50 34.41 -24.42
N SER A 645 7.41 34.28 -23.66
CA SER A 645 6.58 35.42 -23.23
C SER A 645 6.31 35.44 -21.73
N VAL A 646 6.29 36.66 -21.18
CA VAL A 646 5.95 36.97 -19.79
C VAL A 646 4.92 38.10 -19.80
N GLU A 647 3.72 37.87 -19.28
CA GLU A 647 2.60 38.81 -19.34
C GLU A 647 1.97 39.01 -17.96
N HIS A 648 1.49 40.21 -17.65
CA HIS A 648 0.67 40.47 -16.45
C HIS A 648 1.26 39.93 -15.14
N SER A 649 2.58 39.92 -15.00
CA SER A 649 3.26 39.26 -13.89
C SER A 649 4.03 40.26 -13.01
N SER A 650 4.31 39.89 -11.77
CA SER A 650 4.91 40.81 -10.79
C SER A 650 5.99 40.20 -9.92
N ALA A 651 7.02 40.99 -9.59
CA ALA A 651 8.08 40.64 -8.66
C ALA A 651 8.21 41.67 -7.54
N THR A 652 8.20 41.20 -6.30
CA THR A 652 8.35 42.03 -5.08
C THR A 652 9.55 41.63 -4.23
N GLY A 653 10.07 40.40 -4.39
CA GLY A 653 11.28 39.94 -3.73
C GLY A 653 12.53 40.67 -4.22
N SER A 654 13.57 40.70 -3.40
CA SER A 654 14.86 41.29 -3.76
C SER A 654 15.66 40.35 -4.66
N ALA A 655 16.45 40.91 -5.58
CA ALA A 655 17.35 40.18 -6.46
C ALA A 655 18.79 40.63 -6.22
N ALA A 656 19.65 39.69 -5.82
CA ALA A 656 21.05 39.94 -5.51
C ALA A 656 21.96 39.01 -6.32
N GLY A 657 22.83 39.61 -7.14
CA GLY A 657 23.91 38.91 -7.83
C GLY A 657 25.27 39.24 -7.20
N SER A 658 26.26 38.36 -7.39
CA SER A 658 27.65 38.67 -7.06
C SER A 658 28.34 39.42 -8.23
N HIS A 659 29.62 39.15 -8.44
CA HIS A 659 30.46 39.84 -9.42
C HIS A 659 30.04 39.48 -10.85
N ASP A 660 30.11 40.42 -11.79
CA ASP A 660 29.87 40.22 -13.22
C ASP A 660 28.47 39.70 -13.61
N SER A 661 27.53 39.66 -12.65
CA SER A 661 26.17 39.12 -12.83
C SER A 661 25.22 40.10 -13.53
N TYR A 662 24.20 39.56 -14.19
CA TYR A 662 23.06 40.32 -14.73
C TYR A 662 21.91 40.24 -13.72
N VAL A 663 21.54 41.36 -13.11
CA VAL A 663 20.51 41.39 -12.06
C VAL A 663 19.39 42.34 -12.47
N GLY A 664 18.18 41.79 -12.62
CA GLY A 664 16.99 42.55 -12.97
C GLY A 664 15.91 42.47 -11.89
N GLY A 665 15.19 43.57 -11.67
CA GLY A 665 14.04 43.57 -10.78
C GLY A 665 12.94 42.61 -11.26
N LEU A 666 12.80 42.45 -12.58
CA LEU A 666 11.89 41.47 -13.19
C LEU A 666 12.67 40.32 -13.85
N VAL A 667 13.56 40.61 -14.80
CA VAL A 667 14.27 39.60 -15.60
C VAL A 667 15.78 39.80 -15.56
N GLY A 668 16.57 38.78 -15.23
CA GLY A 668 18.04 38.90 -15.27
C GLY A 668 18.54 39.19 -16.69
N PHE A 669 18.25 38.27 -17.62
CA PHE A 669 18.60 38.38 -19.04
C PHE A 669 17.37 38.15 -19.92
N ASN A 670 16.98 39.13 -20.74
CA ASN A 670 15.79 39.06 -21.58
C ASN A 670 16.14 39.02 -23.07
N SER A 671 15.72 37.96 -23.76
CA SER A 671 15.70 37.86 -25.24
C SER A 671 14.29 37.66 -25.79
N GLY A 672 13.28 37.50 -24.93
CA GLY A 672 11.89 37.29 -25.30
C GLY A 672 11.03 38.54 -25.15
N MET A 673 9.71 38.32 -25.05
CA MET A 673 8.73 39.37 -24.81
C MET A 673 8.35 39.42 -23.33
N VAL A 674 8.33 40.63 -22.77
CA VAL A 674 7.80 40.92 -21.44
C VAL A 674 6.79 42.04 -21.57
N ALA A 675 5.55 41.81 -21.15
CA ALA A 675 4.48 42.78 -21.32
C ALA A 675 3.65 42.97 -20.05
N SER A 676 3.19 44.21 -19.81
CA SER A 676 2.26 44.56 -18.74
C SER A 676 2.66 44.01 -17.37
N SER A 677 3.96 43.98 -17.08
CA SER A 677 4.52 43.33 -15.88
C SER A 677 5.22 44.35 -14.98
N SER A 678 5.40 44.02 -13.70
CA SER A 678 5.89 44.99 -12.71
C SER A 678 6.95 44.44 -11.76
N ALA A 679 7.88 45.30 -11.34
CA ALA A 679 8.89 44.97 -10.33
C ALA A 679 8.98 46.04 -9.23
N ALA A 680 9.09 45.64 -7.97
CA ALA A 680 9.16 46.55 -6.82
C ALA A 680 10.21 46.20 -5.76
N GLY A 681 10.98 45.11 -5.94
CA GLY A 681 12.01 44.67 -4.99
C GLY A 681 13.27 45.56 -4.96
N THR A 682 14.29 45.11 -4.22
CA THR A 682 15.64 45.70 -4.29
C THR A 682 16.53 44.91 -5.25
N VAL A 683 17.32 45.58 -6.08
CA VAL A 683 18.34 44.96 -6.92
C VAL A 683 19.72 45.36 -6.41
N SER A 684 20.61 44.39 -6.20
CA SER A 684 22.00 44.63 -5.76
C SER A 684 23.00 43.69 -6.44
N GLY A 685 24.28 44.08 -6.45
CA GLY A 685 25.35 43.39 -7.18
C GLY A 685 26.73 43.40 -6.50
N GLY A 686 27.64 42.55 -6.99
CA GLY A 686 29.08 42.65 -6.71
C GLY A 686 29.81 43.61 -7.67
N TYR A 687 31.12 43.43 -7.84
CA TYR A 687 31.91 44.21 -8.80
C TYR A 687 31.44 43.95 -10.24
N HIS A 688 31.41 44.99 -11.06
CA HIS A 688 31.04 44.91 -12.48
C HIS A 688 29.64 44.34 -12.79
N ALA A 689 28.80 44.21 -11.77
CA ALA A 689 27.43 43.74 -11.94
C ALA A 689 26.61 44.74 -12.78
N ARG A 690 25.64 44.19 -13.52
CA ARG A 690 24.71 44.90 -14.41
C ARG A 690 23.33 44.88 -13.79
N LEU A 691 22.90 46.02 -13.25
CA LEU A 691 21.74 46.16 -12.39
C LEU A 691 20.62 46.96 -13.08
N GLY A 692 19.49 46.33 -13.36
CA GLY A 692 18.32 47.01 -13.95
C GLY A 692 17.08 46.90 -13.08
N GLY A 693 16.28 47.98 -13.02
CA GLY A 693 14.99 47.94 -12.33
C GLY A 693 13.96 47.03 -13.02
N LEU A 694 14.05 46.84 -14.34
CA LEU A 694 13.31 45.80 -15.07
C LEU A 694 14.23 44.64 -15.47
N ALA A 695 15.32 44.92 -16.20
CA ALA A 695 16.20 43.90 -16.75
C ALA A 695 17.70 44.14 -16.52
N GLY A 696 18.46 43.11 -16.14
CA GLY A 696 19.93 43.22 -16.13
C GLY A 696 20.48 43.50 -17.53
N ALA A 697 20.08 42.69 -18.51
CA ALA A 697 20.29 42.95 -19.93
C ALA A 697 19.03 42.67 -20.75
N ASN A 698 18.74 43.53 -21.73
CA ASN A 698 17.60 43.41 -22.63
C ASN A 698 18.06 43.33 -24.09
N PHE A 699 17.79 42.20 -24.73
CA PHE A 699 17.89 41.94 -26.17
C PHE A 699 16.51 41.71 -26.81
N GLY A 700 15.47 41.54 -25.99
CA GLY A 700 14.09 41.32 -26.42
C GLY A 700 13.24 42.58 -26.38
N THR A 701 11.95 42.40 -26.05
CA THR A 701 10.98 43.50 -25.95
C THR A 701 10.38 43.58 -24.56
N PHE A 702 10.32 44.80 -24.02
CA PHE A 702 9.47 45.18 -22.89
C PHE A 702 8.35 46.10 -23.41
N ASP A 703 7.09 45.73 -23.16
CA ASP A 703 5.91 46.48 -23.56
C ASP A 703 5.04 46.82 -22.33
N ASN A 704 4.77 48.09 -22.09
CA ASN A 704 3.92 48.58 -20.99
C ASN A 704 4.28 48.01 -19.60
N SER A 705 5.57 47.82 -19.32
CA SER A 705 6.02 47.27 -18.03
C SER A 705 6.49 48.37 -17.09
N THR A 706 6.34 48.16 -15.78
CA THR A 706 6.58 49.18 -14.76
C THR A 706 7.61 48.73 -13.75
N THR A 707 8.42 49.67 -13.26
CA THR A 707 9.36 49.39 -12.15
C THR A 707 9.27 50.45 -11.08
N ALA A 708 9.21 49.99 -9.83
CA ALA A 708 9.43 50.76 -8.62
C ALA A 708 10.69 50.26 -7.87
N THR A 709 11.50 49.42 -8.52
CA THR A 709 12.66 48.74 -7.93
C THR A 709 13.68 49.74 -7.39
N ARG A 710 14.21 49.44 -6.21
CA ARG A 710 15.37 50.15 -5.65
C ARG A 710 16.66 49.50 -6.15
N VAL A 711 17.41 50.19 -7.00
CA VAL A 711 18.73 49.71 -7.44
C VAL A 711 19.79 50.18 -6.45
N ALA A 712 20.34 49.26 -5.66
CA ALA A 712 21.32 49.52 -4.62
C ALA A 712 22.75 49.40 -5.16
N LEU A 713 23.45 50.53 -5.24
CA LEU A 713 24.83 50.61 -5.69
C LEU A 713 25.83 50.57 -4.53
N THR A 714 26.94 49.86 -4.74
CA THR A 714 28.06 49.80 -3.80
C THR A 714 29.21 50.66 -4.30
N PRO A 715 29.65 51.69 -3.54
CA PRO A 715 30.79 52.52 -3.93
C PRO A 715 32.05 51.70 -4.23
N GLY A 716 32.75 52.06 -5.31
CA GLY A 716 33.98 51.38 -5.73
C GLY A 716 33.79 50.11 -6.56
N TYR A 717 32.57 49.58 -6.68
CA TYR A 717 32.34 48.29 -7.37
C TYR A 717 32.21 48.40 -8.89
N ARG A 718 32.24 49.61 -9.46
CA ARG A 718 32.15 49.85 -10.92
C ARG A 718 30.94 49.15 -11.57
N GLN A 719 29.80 49.19 -10.88
CA GLN A 719 28.55 48.62 -11.35
C GLN A 719 27.94 49.46 -12.47
N GLN A 720 27.23 48.80 -13.37
CA GLN A 720 26.43 49.44 -14.42
C GLN A 720 24.97 49.37 -14.02
N ALA A 721 24.27 50.50 -13.99
CA ALA A 721 22.88 50.52 -13.54
C ALA A 721 21.96 51.47 -14.32
N GLY A 722 20.69 51.08 -14.44
CA GLY A 722 19.62 51.88 -15.02
C GLY A 722 18.24 51.53 -14.48
N ALA A 723 17.28 52.46 -14.61
CA ALA A 723 15.91 52.27 -14.17
C ALA A 723 15.25 51.10 -14.91
N PHE A 724 15.37 51.04 -16.24
CA PHE A 724 14.87 49.92 -17.03
C PHE A 724 15.91 48.82 -17.13
N ALA A 725 17.08 49.12 -17.66
CA ALA A 725 18.12 48.11 -17.83
C ALA A 725 19.54 48.64 -17.64
N ALA A 726 20.46 47.79 -17.21
CA ALA A 726 21.88 48.16 -17.31
C ALA A 726 22.33 48.16 -18.78
N LEU A 727 22.01 47.09 -19.53
CA LEU A 727 22.29 47.00 -20.96
C LEU A 727 21.00 46.88 -21.76
N ASN A 728 20.77 47.77 -22.72
CA ASN A 728 19.67 47.68 -23.66
C ASN A 728 20.17 47.56 -25.11
N PHE A 729 19.88 46.44 -25.75
CA PHE A 729 20.02 46.17 -27.18
C PHE A 729 18.66 45.94 -27.86
N GLY A 730 17.60 45.78 -27.07
CA GLY A 730 16.25 45.50 -27.53
C GLY A 730 15.34 46.73 -27.55
N LEU A 731 14.03 46.49 -27.37
CA LEU A 731 13.00 47.52 -27.38
C LEU A 731 12.36 47.65 -25.99
N PHE A 732 12.25 48.88 -25.49
CA PHE A 732 11.28 49.28 -24.47
C PHE A 732 10.20 50.14 -25.14
N LYS A 733 8.94 49.81 -24.91
CA LYS A 733 7.76 50.52 -25.43
C LYS A 733 6.77 50.73 -24.29
N GLY A 734 6.30 51.96 -24.07
CA GLY A 734 5.28 52.28 -23.07
C GLY A 734 5.64 51.93 -21.61
N SER A 735 6.91 51.61 -21.35
CA SER A 735 7.37 51.18 -20.03
C SER A 735 7.70 52.39 -19.17
N SER A 736 7.52 52.29 -17.86
CA SER A 736 7.69 53.43 -16.94
C SER A 736 8.41 53.08 -15.65
N ALA A 737 9.14 54.06 -15.10
CA ALA A 737 9.84 53.97 -13.84
C ALA A 737 9.20 54.92 -12.82
N THR A 738 8.98 54.41 -11.61
CA THR A 738 8.33 55.12 -10.52
C THR A 738 9.13 54.94 -9.23
N GLY A 739 8.79 55.69 -8.17
CA GLY A 739 9.42 55.54 -6.86
C GLY A 739 10.94 55.66 -6.91
N ALA A 740 11.64 54.69 -6.32
CA ALA A 740 13.10 54.67 -6.24
C ALA A 740 13.81 54.61 -7.60
N ALA A 741 13.13 54.12 -8.66
CA ALA A 741 13.69 54.02 -10.00
C ALA A 741 13.56 55.32 -10.82
N ALA A 742 12.66 56.23 -10.45
CA ALA A 742 12.28 57.39 -11.28
C ALA A 742 13.42 58.40 -11.53
N GLY A 743 14.39 58.47 -10.62
CA GLY A 743 15.52 59.40 -10.71
C GLY A 743 16.76 58.86 -11.43
N MET A 744 16.73 57.62 -11.90
CA MET A 744 17.87 56.97 -12.55
C MET A 744 17.83 57.12 -14.08
N PRO A 745 18.98 57.09 -14.77
CA PRO A 745 19.01 56.92 -16.22
C PRO A 745 18.23 55.67 -16.63
N LEU A 746 17.43 55.76 -17.69
CA LEU A 746 16.60 54.62 -18.14
C LEU A 746 17.46 53.40 -18.49
N ALA A 747 18.62 53.60 -19.11
CA ALA A 747 19.64 52.58 -19.25
C ALA A 747 21.06 53.13 -19.09
N ASN A 748 21.99 52.28 -18.63
CA ASN A 748 23.41 52.64 -18.55
C ASN A 748 24.02 52.67 -19.96
N LEU A 749 23.88 51.56 -20.70
CA LEU A 749 24.25 51.48 -22.11
C LEU A 749 23.01 51.17 -22.94
N ASN A 750 22.69 52.04 -23.89
CA ASN A 750 21.56 51.89 -24.79
C ASN A 750 22.02 51.85 -26.25
N TYR A 751 21.95 50.67 -26.85
CA TYR A 751 22.10 50.40 -28.29
C TYR A 751 20.77 50.01 -28.96
N GLY A 752 19.70 49.90 -28.16
CA GLY A 752 18.35 49.59 -28.61
C GLY A 752 17.46 50.82 -28.73
N GLN A 753 16.15 50.61 -28.60
CA GLN A 753 15.14 51.67 -28.68
C GLN A 753 14.35 51.76 -27.37
N ILE A 754 14.09 52.99 -26.92
CA ILE A 754 13.17 53.29 -25.81
C ILE A 754 12.14 54.26 -26.37
N ARG A 755 10.87 53.86 -26.35
CA ARG A 755 9.73 54.62 -26.85
C ARG A 755 8.70 54.78 -25.74
N ASP A 756 8.17 55.99 -25.63
CA ASP A 756 7.09 56.31 -24.70
C ASP A 756 5.78 55.60 -25.04
#